data_AF-A0A257M1F5-F1
#
_entry.id   AF-A0A257M1F5-F1
#
_cell.length_a   1.000
_cell.length_b   1.000
_cell.length_c   1.000
_cell.angle_alpha   90.00
_cell.angle_beta   90.00
_cell.angle_gamma   90.00
#
_symmetry.space_group_name_H-M   'P 1'
#
loop_
_entity.id
_entity.type
_entity.pdbx_description
1 polymer ?
#
loop_
_entity_poly.entity_id
_entity_poly.type
_entity_poly.pdbx_seq_one_letter_code
_entity_poly.pdbx_strand_id
1 'polypeptide(L)'
;MYLKTLEIHGFKSFADKTVLEFAKGVTGIVGPNGCGKSNVVDAIRWVLGETSAKALRGGEMADVIFSGTEKRKALGMAEVTLTMADCEESLKVPYSEVAITRRVYRDGRSEYRINGTLCRLKDINDMFMDTGIGRTAYSIMAQGQIDQILSSKPEERRMVFEEAAGITKYKREKKEALRKLEYTEANLLRVSDVLAEQDRRMNSLKRQVAKARRYQSLASDVRILDTNLGHKRYVEINAEICELKTSIRGLEVRETEIEQQMPAKEEAVSEARAAARAFEGELADLRQQLNEHRNALASAQGRIAFNEERKAELEIRIRQNHEDIELTREKLSQQEFEFLSANEALESLTRRIIDQENQLAEHEERSRMSKGERESIENTLREARGEANRTQSLVASHQARIEAALAQLEGTRERARQLAEEEQRLSLELEEIRAQQIQLSEEVSRNAQQIAEFEEAFQKAERSYQHTRGDLDAARVAAADIHKVLSQRSSRLDVVRQLVASGEGFEKGTRSVLAGLDEADRFKPGLLGVLAGLIEADNTCARAIEAALGGHLQAVLVDGSGLAEDIISRLAEKRLGVAAVLPLEFIGHAAGTQMQSLPEGAIAWALDRVKSDARVTAVIERLLDDVLIVPDIASAVRLRSSLPSTTFATVQGELLGKEGVMRGGVAGDGSASVLERQNEVRSLEAEVAELTASEEEARNKVKELEGRLTELQEEVEVSRERLQRQKVEVSTLQGQLSLATREVENFETKLTNVRWERGELEQRERTAADARESLEHELASARERLEALEADQRRLQSEADTAARRESEFAEGLNELRMSLAVERRAKQAAEEQQKPMEARLAELREVSLRRESEIEIFEQRIEAATAESAALYEQCETHRYEADDLQTEINTRSEGRNGLLAVIEQAEAVLGDLRRQFSKVTEQKGREEVAMTKLELRLESLVQTIQERHQ
;
A
#
# COMPACT_ATOMS: atom_id res chain seq x y z
N MET A 1 27.61 106.35 -48.95
CA MET A 1 28.38 105.31 -49.66
C MET A 1 28.48 105.60 -51.16
N TYR A 2 29.70 105.62 -51.71
CA TYR A 2 29.96 105.73 -53.16
C TYR A 2 31.19 104.89 -53.57
N LEU A 3 31.30 104.56 -54.88
CA LEU A 3 32.46 103.85 -55.43
C LEU A 3 33.64 104.83 -55.52
N LYS A 4 34.77 104.52 -54.89
CA LYS A 4 35.97 105.38 -54.87
C LYS A 4 37.00 104.91 -55.90
N THR A 5 37.39 103.64 -55.85
CA THR A 5 38.34 103.05 -56.80
C THR A 5 37.93 101.63 -57.21
N LEU A 6 38.25 101.25 -58.44
CA LEU A 6 38.17 99.88 -58.94
C LEU A 6 39.53 99.48 -59.51
N GLU A 7 40.18 98.54 -58.85
CA GLU A 7 41.43 97.94 -59.30
C GLU A 7 41.15 96.61 -59.99
N ILE A 8 41.59 96.48 -61.24
CA ILE A 8 41.35 95.31 -62.08
C ILE A 8 42.69 94.73 -62.51
N HIS A 9 42.90 93.44 -62.28
CA HIS A 9 44.09 92.72 -62.70
C HIS A 9 43.75 91.33 -63.24
N GLY A 10 44.17 91.03 -64.47
CA GLY A 10 43.95 89.72 -65.09
C GLY A 10 42.50 89.38 -65.40
N PHE A 11 41.59 90.34 -65.41
CA PHE A 11 40.15 90.14 -65.65
C PHE A 11 39.79 90.44 -67.11
N LYS A 12 39.28 89.45 -67.84
CA LYS A 12 38.82 89.54 -69.24
C LYS A 12 39.78 90.24 -70.19
N SER A 13 39.60 91.53 -70.47
CA SER A 13 40.42 92.33 -71.39
C SER A 13 41.56 93.09 -70.68
N PHE A 14 41.59 93.08 -69.35
CA PHE A 14 42.54 93.81 -68.52
C PHE A 14 43.70 92.91 -68.09
N ALA A 15 44.73 92.81 -68.93
CA ALA A 15 45.94 92.03 -68.62
C ALA A 15 46.85 92.71 -67.57
N ASP A 16 47.05 94.03 -67.69
CA ASP A 16 47.86 94.79 -66.74
C ASP A 16 46.99 95.32 -65.60
N LYS A 17 47.59 95.56 -64.42
CA LYS A 17 46.89 96.19 -63.31
C LYS A 17 46.39 97.58 -63.74
N THR A 18 45.08 97.73 -63.81
CA THR A 18 44.40 98.96 -64.22
C THR A 18 43.63 99.50 -63.03
N VAL A 19 43.87 100.77 -62.67
CA VAL A 19 43.16 101.44 -61.59
C VAL A 19 42.23 102.48 -62.20
N LEU A 20 40.95 102.37 -61.89
CA LEU A 20 39.92 103.35 -62.27
C LEU A 20 39.50 104.11 -61.02
N GLU A 21 39.69 105.43 -61.04
CA GLU A 21 39.24 106.33 -59.97
C GLU A 21 37.88 106.94 -60.35
N PHE A 22 36.94 106.92 -59.42
CA PHE A 22 35.60 107.48 -59.61
C PHE A 22 35.45 108.76 -58.80
N ALA A 23 34.97 109.82 -59.44
CA ALA A 23 34.63 111.06 -58.76
C ALA A 23 33.23 110.98 -58.14
N LYS A 24 32.98 111.76 -57.08
CA LYS A 24 31.64 111.95 -56.53
C LYS A 24 30.74 112.61 -57.59
N GLY A 25 29.65 111.93 -58.00
CA GLY A 25 28.71 112.40 -59.01
C GLY A 25 28.50 111.41 -60.15
N VAL A 26 28.28 111.90 -61.37
CA VAL A 26 28.07 111.07 -62.57
C VAL A 26 29.40 110.85 -63.28
N THR A 27 29.85 109.60 -63.38
CA THR A 27 31.04 109.22 -64.14
C THR A 27 30.63 108.58 -65.46
N GLY A 28 31.02 109.17 -66.59
CA GLY A 28 30.77 108.62 -67.92
C GLY A 28 31.95 107.80 -68.44
N ILE A 29 31.72 106.54 -68.82
CA ILE A 29 32.73 105.67 -69.44
C ILE A 29 32.51 105.65 -70.95
N VAL A 30 33.39 106.32 -71.71
CA VAL A 30 33.31 106.43 -73.17
C VAL A 30 34.48 105.73 -73.87
N GLY A 31 34.27 105.27 -75.10
CA GLY A 31 35.29 104.60 -75.90
C GLY A 31 34.70 103.95 -77.16
N PRO A 32 35.51 103.42 -78.08
CA PRO A 32 35.06 102.73 -79.30
C PRO A 32 34.20 101.50 -79.00
N ASN A 33 33.36 101.05 -79.94
CA ASN A 33 32.64 99.78 -79.77
C ASN A 33 33.63 98.61 -79.68
N GLY A 34 33.41 97.71 -78.72
CA GLY A 34 34.31 96.57 -78.47
C GLY A 34 35.53 96.84 -77.59
N CYS A 35 35.75 98.06 -77.09
CA CYS A 35 36.94 98.42 -76.29
C CYS A 35 36.90 98.00 -74.80
N GLY A 36 36.00 97.09 -74.40
CA GLY A 36 35.95 96.57 -73.02
C GLY A 36 35.06 97.35 -72.02
N LYS A 37 34.23 98.31 -72.47
CA LYS A 37 33.34 99.10 -71.58
C LYS A 37 32.42 98.24 -70.70
N SER A 38 31.80 97.21 -71.28
CA SER A 38 30.91 96.30 -70.52
C SER A 38 31.67 95.46 -69.48
N ASN A 39 32.96 95.22 -69.67
CA ASN A 39 33.76 94.41 -68.76
C ASN A 39 34.02 95.12 -67.42
N VAL A 40 33.93 96.45 -67.37
CA VAL A 40 34.01 97.22 -66.11
C VAL A 40 32.79 96.96 -65.23
N VAL A 41 31.59 96.91 -65.83
CA VAL A 41 30.34 96.59 -65.11
C VAL A 41 30.34 95.14 -64.63
N ASP A 42 30.85 94.22 -65.46
CA ASP A 42 30.98 92.82 -65.09
C ASP A 42 31.97 92.63 -63.92
N ALA A 43 33.07 93.40 -63.87
CA ALA A 43 34.02 93.37 -62.76
C ALA A 43 33.36 93.79 -61.43
N ILE A 44 32.53 94.84 -61.46
CA ILE A 44 31.77 95.31 -60.28
C ILE A 44 30.76 94.25 -59.82
N ARG A 45 29.98 93.66 -60.73
CA ARG A 45 29.01 92.60 -60.39
C ARG A 45 29.69 91.36 -59.81
N TRP A 46 30.83 91.00 -60.40
CA TRP A 46 31.59 89.83 -59.98
C TRP A 46 32.17 90.00 -58.57
N VAL A 47 32.73 91.16 -58.25
CA VAL A 47 33.30 91.42 -56.92
C VAL A 47 32.22 91.49 -55.83
N LEU A 48 31.02 91.94 -56.17
CA LEU A 48 29.85 92.00 -55.27
C LEU A 48 29.13 90.64 -55.08
N GLY A 49 29.66 89.56 -55.65
CA GLY A 49 29.20 88.19 -55.33
C GLY A 49 28.33 87.50 -56.38
N GLU A 50 28.31 87.95 -57.64
CA GLU A 50 27.65 87.21 -58.72
C GLU A 50 28.37 85.87 -58.98
N THR A 51 27.67 84.75 -58.83
CA THR A 51 28.21 83.38 -58.98
C THR A 51 27.82 82.70 -60.29
N SER A 52 27.01 83.33 -61.12
CA SER A 52 26.68 82.81 -62.45
C SER A 52 27.68 83.27 -63.51
N ALA A 53 28.42 82.32 -64.11
CA ALA A 53 29.32 82.60 -65.23
C ALA A 53 28.54 83.13 -66.46
N LYS A 54 27.32 82.60 -66.67
CA LYS A 54 26.39 83.04 -67.72
C LYS A 54 25.99 84.51 -67.56
N ALA A 55 25.75 84.97 -66.33
CA ALA A 55 25.42 86.37 -66.05
C ALA A 55 26.60 87.33 -66.34
N LEU A 56 27.83 86.81 -66.27
CA LEU A 56 29.08 87.52 -66.58
C LEU A 56 29.54 87.29 -68.03
N ARG A 57 28.68 86.76 -68.91
CA ARG A 57 28.99 86.51 -70.34
C ARG A 57 30.17 85.54 -70.55
N GLY A 58 30.30 84.52 -69.69
CA GLY A 58 31.22 83.39 -69.82
C GLY A 58 30.50 82.04 -69.68
N GLY A 59 31.17 80.94 -69.99
CA GLY A 59 30.66 79.58 -69.79
C GLY A 59 30.97 79.06 -68.39
N GLU A 60 32.21 79.24 -67.95
CA GLU A 60 32.71 78.84 -66.63
C GLU A 60 33.31 80.02 -65.85
N MET A 61 33.47 79.87 -64.53
CA MET A 61 34.04 80.93 -63.70
C MET A 61 35.52 81.22 -63.99
N ALA A 62 36.25 80.27 -64.58
CA ALA A 62 37.63 80.48 -65.03
C ALA A 62 37.71 81.39 -66.27
N ASP A 63 36.62 81.53 -67.04
CA ASP A 63 36.57 82.35 -68.27
C ASP A 63 36.68 83.86 -68.01
N VAL A 64 36.56 84.28 -66.75
CA VAL A 64 36.80 85.67 -66.35
C VAL A 64 38.30 86.02 -66.34
N ILE A 65 39.20 85.02 -66.38
CA ILE A 65 40.65 85.22 -66.39
C ILE A 65 41.15 85.54 -67.80
N PHE A 66 42.01 86.55 -67.94
CA PHE A 66 42.64 86.94 -69.20
C PHE A 66 43.33 85.74 -69.89
N SER A 67 42.79 85.33 -71.03
CA SER A 67 43.18 84.09 -71.72
C SER A 67 44.39 84.23 -72.66
N GLY A 68 44.99 85.42 -72.79
CA GLY A 68 46.15 85.68 -73.66
C GLY A 68 45.79 86.31 -75.01
N THR A 69 46.78 86.88 -75.69
CA THR A 69 46.73 87.37 -77.10
C THR A 69 48.06 87.03 -77.79
N GLU A 70 48.18 87.17 -79.11
CA GLU A 70 49.45 86.89 -79.84
C GLU A 70 50.68 87.62 -79.26
N LYS A 71 50.48 88.79 -78.62
CA LYS A 71 51.56 89.59 -77.99
C LYS A 71 51.70 89.38 -76.47
N ARG A 72 50.76 88.73 -75.78
CA ARG A 72 50.74 88.62 -74.31
C ARG A 72 50.31 87.24 -73.82
N LYS A 73 51.09 86.69 -72.88
CA LYS A 73 50.80 85.40 -72.24
C LYS A 73 49.51 85.44 -71.43
N ALA A 74 48.85 84.29 -71.33
CA ALA A 74 47.67 84.12 -70.49
C ALA A 74 48.04 84.18 -69.00
N LEU A 75 47.16 84.74 -68.17
CA LEU A 75 47.38 84.87 -66.74
C LEU A 75 46.77 83.67 -65.97
N GLY A 76 47.34 83.39 -64.79
CA GLY A 76 46.92 82.29 -63.91
C GLY A 76 45.81 82.66 -62.92
N MET A 77 45.54 83.96 -62.75
CA MET A 77 44.51 84.47 -61.85
C MET A 77 43.88 85.76 -62.37
N ALA A 78 42.66 86.03 -61.92
CA ALA A 78 42.01 87.31 -62.01
C ALA A 78 41.73 87.85 -60.60
N GLU A 79 41.96 89.14 -60.40
CA GLU A 79 41.65 89.85 -59.18
C GLU A 79 40.96 91.17 -59.51
N VAL A 80 39.85 91.41 -58.83
CA VAL A 80 39.16 92.69 -58.84
C VAL A 80 39.02 93.14 -57.40
N THR A 81 39.43 94.37 -57.12
CA THR A 81 39.24 95.03 -55.83
C THR A 81 38.40 96.28 -56.03
N LEU A 82 37.25 96.34 -55.37
CA LEU A 82 36.38 97.51 -55.36
C LEU A 82 36.44 98.18 -53.99
N THR A 83 36.84 99.44 -53.98
CA THR A 83 36.91 100.26 -52.77
C THR A 83 35.74 101.23 -52.75
N MET A 84 34.93 101.15 -51.71
CA MET A 84 33.82 102.07 -51.43
C MET A 84 34.18 102.98 -50.26
N ALA A 85 33.77 104.24 -50.34
CA ALA A 85 33.97 105.24 -49.29
C ALA A 85 32.62 105.77 -48.76
N ASP A 86 32.64 106.37 -47.58
CA ASP A 86 31.46 106.78 -46.80
C ASP A 86 30.54 105.57 -46.47
N CYS A 87 31.13 104.50 -45.92
CA CYS A 87 30.46 103.21 -45.66
C CYS A 87 29.88 103.02 -44.25
N GLU A 88 30.26 103.87 -43.29
CA GLU A 88 29.99 103.69 -41.85
C GLU A 88 28.50 103.53 -41.53
N GLU A 89 27.67 104.44 -42.04
CA GLU A 89 26.24 104.49 -41.75
C GLU A 89 25.45 103.43 -42.54
N SER A 90 25.83 103.19 -43.80
CA SER A 90 25.11 102.28 -44.70
C SER A 90 25.42 100.80 -44.46
N LEU A 91 26.67 100.45 -44.16
CA LEU A 91 27.10 99.06 -43.94
C LEU A 91 27.25 98.71 -42.45
N LYS A 92 27.02 99.67 -41.53
CA LYS A 92 27.16 99.52 -40.07
C LYS A 92 28.53 98.97 -39.66
N VAL A 93 29.57 99.41 -40.34
CA VAL A 93 30.97 99.03 -40.08
C VAL A 93 31.73 100.22 -39.49
N PRO A 94 32.75 100.00 -38.63
CA PRO A 94 33.53 101.07 -38.01
C PRO A 94 34.55 101.73 -38.97
N TYR A 95 34.53 101.38 -40.26
CA TYR A 95 35.52 101.80 -41.25
C TYR A 95 34.89 102.73 -42.29
N SER A 96 35.54 103.87 -42.54
CA SER A 96 35.11 104.85 -43.56
C SER A 96 35.21 104.30 -44.99
N GLU A 97 36.22 103.47 -45.23
CA GLU A 97 36.49 102.83 -46.52
C GLU A 97 36.46 101.31 -46.39
N VAL A 98 35.79 100.67 -47.34
CA VAL A 98 35.66 99.20 -47.42
C VAL A 98 36.14 98.75 -48.79
N ALA A 99 37.20 97.95 -48.81
CA ALA A 99 37.76 97.31 -50.00
C ALA A 99 37.30 95.84 -50.06
N ILE A 100 36.62 95.48 -51.14
CA ILE A 100 36.17 94.11 -51.39
C ILE A 100 36.98 93.56 -52.53
N THR A 101 37.69 92.47 -52.26
CA THR A 101 38.53 91.80 -53.25
C THR A 101 37.95 90.43 -53.54
N ARG A 102 37.76 90.13 -54.82
CA ARG A 102 37.50 88.77 -55.29
C ARG A 102 38.65 88.33 -56.16
N ARG A 103 39.20 87.15 -55.85
CA ARG A 103 40.28 86.53 -56.60
C ARG A 103 39.87 85.14 -57.04
N VAL A 104 40.10 84.81 -58.31
CA VAL A 104 39.87 83.47 -58.86
C VAL A 104 41.13 82.97 -59.54
N TYR A 105 41.42 81.69 -59.33
CA TYR A 105 42.49 80.96 -59.99
C TYR A 105 41.90 79.98 -61.02
N ARG A 106 42.74 79.50 -61.94
CA ARG A 106 42.30 78.56 -62.99
C ARG A 106 41.79 77.21 -62.48
N ASP A 107 42.11 76.84 -61.24
CA ASP A 107 41.59 75.63 -60.59
C ASP A 107 40.13 75.78 -60.11
N GLY A 108 39.49 76.93 -60.35
CA GLY A 108 38.12 77.22 -59.97
C GLY A 108 37.97 77.74 -58.54
N ARG A 109 39.06 77.83 -57.75
CA ARG A 109 39.00 78.36 -56.39
C ARG A 109 38.75 79.86 -56.42
N SER A 110 37.68 80.29 -55.75
CA SER A 110 37.34 81.70 -55.52
C SER A 110 37.68 82.08 -54.08
N GLU A 111 38.53 83.09 -53.91
CA GLU A 111 38.78 83.73 -52.62
C GLU A 111 38.03 85.06 -52.53
N TYR A 112 37.38 85.27 -51.40
CA TYR A 112 36.68 86.50 -51.07
C TYR A 112 37.37 87.19 -49.91
N ARG A 113 37.63 88.49 -50.02
CA ARG A 113 38.27 89.27 -48.96
C ARG A 113 37.56 90.59 -48.72
N ILE A 114 37.43 90.96 -47.45
CA ILE A 114 36.98 92.28 -47.01
C ILE A 114 38.17 92.93 -46.29
N ASN A 115 38.61 94.10 -46.75
CA ASN A 115 39.79 94.82 -46.23
C ASN A 115 41.03 93.92 -46.08
N GLY A 116 41.26 93.02 -47.04
CA GLY A 116 42.39 92.08 -47.05
C GLY A 116 42.20 90.78 -46.25
N THR A 117 41.11 90.64 -45.47
CA THR A 117 40.86 89.46 -44.62
C THR A 117 39.99 88.43 -45.36
N LEU A 118 40.34 87.15 -45.32
CA LEU A 118 39.58 86.07 -45.97
C LEU A 118 38.20 85.91 -45.32
N CYS A 119 37.14 85.82 -46.11
CA CYS A 119 35.77 85.67 -45.65
C CYS A 119 34.97 84.72 -46.55
N ARG A 120 33.77 84.30 -46.12
CA ARG A 120 32.86 83.51 -46.95
C ARG A 120 31.98 84.44 -47.77
N LEU A 121 31.51 83.96 -48.92
CA LEU A 121 30.51 84.67 -49.73
C LEU A 121 29.24 85.01 -48.93
N LYS A 122 28.87 84.15 -47.96
CA LYS A 122 27.75 84.42 -47.04
C LYS A 122 27.97 85.69 -46.22
N ASP A 123 29.21 85.96 -45.81
CA ASP A 123 29.54 87.13 -44.97
C ASP A 123 29.47 88.42 -45.80
N ILE A 124 29.93 88.38 -47.07
CA ILE A 124 29.73 89.49 -48.02
C ILE A 124 28.24 89.73 -48.29
N ASN A 125 27.47 88.67 -48.55
CA ASN A 125 26.04 88.80 -48.79
C ASN A 125 25.30 89.35 -47.57
N ASP A 126 25.58 88.83 -46.37
CA ASP A 126 24.95 89.28 -45.13
C ASP A 126 25.36 90.73 -44.76
N MET A 127 26.55 91.19 -45.17
CA MET A 127 26.99 92.59 -45.02
C MET A 127 26.21 93.55 -45.93
N PHE A 128 25.84 93.10 -47.13
CA PHE A 128 25.10 93.90 -48.10
C PHE A 128 23.58 93.72 -48.05
N MET A 129 23.07 92.76 -47.27
CA MET A 129 21.63 92.62 -47.03
C MET A 129 21.07 93.91 -46.44
N ASP A 130 19.92 94.34 -46.98
CA ASP A 130 19.21 95.56 -46.59
C ASP A 130 19.90 96.89 -46.99
N THR A 131 21.00 96.86 -47.76
CA THR A 131 21.69 98.09 -48.27
C THR A 131 21.37 98.45 -49.73
N GLY A 132 20.65 97.56 -50.44
CA GLY A 132 20.30 97.77 -51.85
C GLY A 132 21.48 97.58 -52.83
N ILE A 133 22.63 97.04 -52.40
CA ILE A 133 23.79 96.71 -53.26
C ILE A 133 24.21 95.26 -53.00
N GLY A 134 23.56 94.29 -53.66
CA GLY A 134 23.81 92.85 -53.51
C GLY A 134 23.46 92.08 -54.79
N ARG A 135 23.51 90.74 -54.75
CA ARG A 135 23.32 89.88 -55.94
C ARG A 135 22.02 90.15 -56.71
N THR A 136 20.92 90.42 -56.02
CA THR A 136 19.60 90.71 -56.60
C THR A 136 19.27 92.20 -56.64
N ALA A 137 20.24 93.06 -56.33
CA ALA A 137 19.96 94.47 -56.17
C ALA A 137 19.56 95.15 -57.48
N TYR A 138 18.51 95.97 -57.39
CA TYR A 138 18.04 96.88 -58.44
C TYR A 138 19.07 97.96 -58.83
N SER A 139 20.15 98.11 -58.07
CA SER A 139 21.17 99.15 -58.25
C SER A 139 22.12 98.93 -59.43
N ILE A 140 22.15 97.74 -60.05
CA ILE A 140 22.94 97.48 -61.26
C ILE A 140 22.02 97.03 -62.40
N MET A 141 21.65 97.95 -63.29
CA MET A 141 20.77 97.65 -64.43
C MET A 141 21.56 97.23 -65.68
N ALA A 142 21.43 95.97 -66.08
CA ALA A 142 21.91 95.47 -67.37
C ALA A 142 20.85 95.61 -68.46
N GLN A 143 21.30 95.57 -69.72
CA GLN A 143 20.44 95.55 -70.89
C GLN A 143 19.45 94.37 -70.81
N GLY A 144 18.14 94.66 -70.83
CA GLY A 144 17.05 93.67 -70.75
C GLY A 144 16.47 93.39 -69.34
N GLN A 145 17.07 93.89 -68.26
CA GLN A 145 16.56 93.63 -66.89
C GLN A 145 15.26 94.38 -66.54
N ILE A 146 14.97 95.50 -67.21
CA ILE A 146 13.75 96.30 -66.95
C ILE A 146 12.49 95.50 -67.30
N ASP A 147 12.49 94.80 -68.45
CA ASP A 147 11.36 93.96 -68.88
C ASP A 147 11.17 92.73 -67.95
N GLN A 148 12.26 92.21 -67.38
CA GLN A 148 12.23 91.05 -66.49
C GLN A 148 11.62 91.38 -65.12
N ILE A 149 11.86 92.58 -64.59
CA ILE A 149 11.24 93.02 -63.33
C ILE A 149 9.72 93.18 -63.51
N LEU A 150 9.29 93.74 -64.66
CA LEU A 150 7.87 93.96 -64.97
C LEU A 150 7.10 92.64 -65.22
N SER A 151 7.78 91.60 -65.71
CA SER A 151 7.18 90.28 -66.05
C SER A 151 7.35 89.18 -64.98
N SER A 152 7.98 89.48 -63.83
CA SER A 152 8.22 88.54 -62.73
C SER A 152 6.95 88.06 -62.01
N LYS A 153 6.98 86.83 -61.47
CA LYS A 153 5.87 86.26 -60.66
C LYS A 153 5.65 87.07 -59.37
N PRO A 154 4.41 87.12 -58.80
CA PRO A 154 4.12 87.89 -57.59
C PRO A 154 5.03 87.57 -56.40
N GLU A 155 5.47 86.33 -56.25
CA GLU A 155 6.36 85.87 -55.17
C GLU A 155 7.79 86.39 -55.34
N GLU A 156 8.32 86.35 -56.59
CA GLU A 156 9.63 86.89 -56.93
C GLU A 156 9.66 88.41 -56.81
N ARG A 157 8.56 89.05 -57.22
CA ARG A 157 8.35 90.49 -57.07
C ARG A 157 8.26 90.90 -55.61
N ARG A 158 7.62 90.07 -54.77
CA ARG A 158 7.54 90.27 -53.32
C ARG A 158 8.93 90.25 -52.68
N MET A 159 9.84 89.37 -53.12
CA MET A 159 11.22 89.37 -52.62
C MET A 159 11.92 90.72 -52.86
N VAL A 160 11.70 91.36 -54.01
CA VAL A 160 12.23 92.71 -54.30
C VAL A 160 11.66 93.75 -53.33
N PHE A 161 10.37 93.70 -53.03
CA PHE A 161 9.75 94.60 -52.04
C PHE A 161 10.22 94.33 -50.61
N GLU A 162 10.45 93.06 -50.24
CA GLU A 162 10.94 92.68 -48.91
C GLU A 162 12.40 93.08 -48.69
N GLU A 163 13.22 93.04 -49.76
CA GLU A 163 14.58 93.58 -49.79
C GLU A 163 14.58 95.11 -49.70
N ALA A 164 13.70 95.79 -50.44
CA ALA A 164 13.53 97.25 -50.35
C ALA A 164 13.01 97.72 -48.97
N ALA A 165 12.20 96.90 -48.30
CA ALA A 165 11.68 97.17 -46.96
C ALA A 165 12.64 96.77 -45.83
N GLY A 166 13.77 96.13 -46.13
CA GLY A 166 14.79 95.73 -45.15
C GLY A 166 14.34 94.66 -44.14
N ILE A 167 13.34 93.82 -44.47
CA ILE A 167 12.77 92.81 -43.54
C ILE A 167 13.26 91.38 -43.79
N THR A 168 14.14 91.19 -44.77
CA THR A 168 14.57 89.88 -45.24
C THR A 168 15.41 89.15 -44.18
N LYS A 169 16.31 89.87 -43.50
CA LYS A 169 17.16 89.30 -42.44
C LYS A 169 16.36 88.75 -41.26
N TYR A 170 15.40 89.53 -40.75
CA TYR A 170 14.56 89.17 -39.60
C TYR A 170 13.71 87.91 -39.84
N LYS A 171 13.09 87.80 -41.03
CA LYS A 171 12.28 86.61 -41.37
C LYS A 171 13.12 85.33 -41.43
N ARG A 172 14.35 85.41 -41.94
CA ARG A 172 15.27 84.26 -42.02
C ARG A 172 15.61 83.75 -40.63
N GLU A 173 15.96 84.64 -39.71
CA GLU A 173 16.28 84.30 -38.31
C GLU A 173 15.08 83.70 -37.56
N LYS A 174 13.88 84.29 -37.72
CA LYS A 174 12.65 83.78 -37.10
C LYS A 174 12.34 82.33 -37.50
N LYS A 175 12.47 82.01 -38.79
CA LYS A 175 12.18 80.66 -39.32
C LYS A 175 13.16 79.61 -38.78
N GLU A 176 14.42 79.98 -38.58
CA GLU A 176 15.43 79.10 -38.02
C GLU A 176 15.21 78.82 -36.53
N ALA A 177 14.80 79.83 -35.76
CA ALA A 177 14.48 79.68 -34.34
C ALA A 177 13.28 78.75 -34.09
N LEU A 178 12.19 78.90 -34.86
CA LEU A 178 11.00 78.06 -34.74
C LEU A 178 11.31 76.57 -34.99
N ARG A 179 12.13 76.27 -36.00
CA ARG A 179 12.56 74.90 -36.31
C ARG A 179 13.34 74.25 -35.16
N LYS A 180 14.20 75.02 -34.49
CA LYS A 180 14.96 74.51 -33.33
C LYS A 180 14.03 74.17 -32.17
N LEU A 181 13.02 75.02 -31.94
CA LEU A 181 12.06 74.88 -30.84
C LEU A 181 11.23 73.60 -30.97
N GLU A 182 10.65 73.35 -32.15
CA GLU A 182 9.91 72.11 -32.47
C GLU A 182 10.76 70.85 -32.24
N TYR A 183 12.03 70.88 -32.63
CA TYR A 183 12.94 69.75 -32.45
C TYR A 183 13.20 69.46 -30.96
N THR A 184 13.31 70.50 -30.12
CA THR A 184 13.45 70.32 -28.66
C THR A 184 12.19 69.76 -28.00
N GLU A 185 11.00 70.20 -28.41
CA GLU A 185 9.74 69.69 -27.86
C GLU A 185 9.56 68.20 -28.14
N ALA A 186 9.87 67.75 -29.36
CA ALA A 186 9.83 66.33 -29.71
C ALA A 186 10.79 65.48 -28.87
N ASN A 187 11.98 66.00 -28.56
CA ASN A 187 12.95 65.30 -27.71
C ASN A 187 12.47 65.18 -26.26
N LEU A 188 11.83 66.21 -25.71
CA LEU A 188 11.28 66.16 -24.35
C LEU A 188 10.16 65.13 -24.21
N LEU A 189 9.29 65.03 -25.22
CA LEU A 189 8.25 64.00 -25.29
C LEU A 189 8.85 62.59 -25.23
N ARG A 190 9.90 62.34 -26.01
CA ARG A 190 10.59 61.02 -26.00
C ARG A 190 11.23 60.70 -24.65
N VAL A 191 11.82 61.69 -23.97
CA VAL A 191 12.39 61.50 -22.63
C VAL A 191 11.31 61.14 -21.62
N SER A 192 10.13 61.77 -21.71
CA SER A 192 9.01 61.46 -20.81
C SER A 192 8.49 60.04 -20.97
N ASP A 193 8.44 59.52 -22.21
CA ASP A 193 8.05 58.13 -22.48
C ASP A 193 9.05 57.11 -21.92
N VAL A 194 10.34 57.36 -22.11
CA VAL A 194 11.41 56.48 -21.57
C VAL A 194 11.36 56.45 -20.03
N LEU A 195 11.12 57.59 -19.38
CA LEU A 195 10.97 57.65 -17.92
C LEU A 195 9.75 56.84 -17.45
N ALA A 196 8.61 56.98 -18.12
CA ALA A 196 7.40 56.21 -17.79
C ALA A 196 7.60 54.69 -17.96
N GLU A 197 8.37 54.26 -18.96
CA GLU A 197 8.71 52.85 -19.15
C GLU A 197 9.63 52.32 -18.04
N GLN A 198 10.67 53.08 -17.66
CA GLN A 198 11.57 52.69 -16.57
C GLN A 198 10.86 52.63 -15.22
N ASP A 199 9.94 53.56 -14.95
CA ASP A 199 9.12 53.52 -13.73
C ASP A 199 8.22 52.28 -13.67
N ARG A 200 7.68 51.82 -14.81
CA ARG A 200 6.91 50.55 -14.87
C ARG A 200 7.80 49.35 -14.57
N ARG A 201 9.01 49.28 -15.13
CA ARG A 201 9.99 48.22 -14.84
C ARG A 201 10.40 48.22 -13.36
N MET A 202 10.68 49.39 -12.80
CA MET A 202 11.04 49.54 -11.40
C MET A 202 9.89 49.13 -10.45
N ASN A 203 8.65 49.45 -10.78
CA ASN A 203 7.48 49.04 -9.99
C ASN A 203 7.23 47.52 -10.06
N SER A 204 7.49 46.88 -11.20
CA SER A 204 7.45 45.43 -11.32
C SER A 204 8.54 44.77 -10.47
N LEU A 205 9.77 45.29 -10.54
CA LEU A 205 10.91 44.78 -9.77
C LEU A 205 10.71 44.96 -8.26
N LYS A 206 10.18 46.11 -7.82
CA LYS A 206 9.78 46.33 -6.42
C LYS A 206 8.75 45.30 -5.94
N ARG A 207 7.76 44.94 -6.77
CA ARG A 207 6.79 43.89 -6.44
C ARG A 207 7.45 42.51 -6.36
N GLN A 208 8.37 42.19 -7.26
CA GLN A 208 9.11 40.93 -7.23
C GLN A 208 10.00 40.82 -5.98
N VAL A 209 10.71 41.89 -5.62
CA VAL A 209 11.51 41.95 -4.39
C VAL A 209 10.63 41.86 -3.15
N ALA A 210 9.48 42.55 -3.11
CA ALA A 210 8.53 42.43 -2.01
C ALA A 210 7.96 41.01 -1.90
N LYS A 211 7.64 40.36 -3.02
CA LYS A 211 7.18 38.96 -3.06
C LYS A 211 8.27 37.99 -2.60
N ALA A 212 9.52 38.19 -3.01
CA ALA A 212 10.66 37.38 -2.58
C ALA A 212 10.95 37.54 -1.08
N ARG A 213 10.93 38.77 -0.55
CA ARG A 213 11.07 39.03 0.89
C ARG A 213 9.93 38.42 1.70
N ARG A 214 8.69 38.53 1.20
CA ARG A 214 7.52 37.90 1.83
C ARG A 214 7.57 36.37 1.75
N TYR A 215 8.10 35.81 0.66
CA TYR A 215 8.35 34.38 0.56
C TYR A 215 9.43 33.95 1.56
N GLN A 216 10.54 34.67 1.67
CA GLN A 216 11.59 34.37 2.65
C GLN A 216 11.06 34.43 4.08
N SER A 217 10.26 35.45 4.44
CA SER A 217 9.65 35.54 5.77
C SER A 217 8.64 34.41 6.00
N LEU A 218 7.75 34.14 5.04
CA LEU A 218 6.78 33.05 5.17
C LEU A 218 7.46 31.67 5.18
N ALA A 219 8.55 31.48 4.44
CA ALA A 219 9.32 30.24 4.45
C ALA A 219 10.04 30.05 5.79
N SER A 220 10.59 31.12 6.38
CA SER A 220 11.12 31.06 7.75
C SER A 220 10.03 30.78 8.78
N ASP A 221 8.87 31.40 8.64
CA ASP A 221 7.72 31.19 9.52
C ASP A 221 7.21 29.76 9.40
N VAL A 222 7.08 29.23 8.18
CA VAL A 222 6.68 27.84 7.91
C VAL A 222 7.72 26.88 8.50
N ARG A 223 9.02 27.14 8.35
CA ARG A 223 10.05 26.30 8.98
C ARG A 223 9.90 26.29 10.50
N ILE A 224 9.78 27.45 11.13
CA ILE A 224 9.60 27.58 12.58
C ILE A 224 8.32 26.86 13.03
N LEU A 225 7.19 27.10 12.36
CA LEU A 225 5.90 26.50 12.70
C LEU A 225 5.88 24.99 12.47
N ASP A 226 6.49 24.49 11.39
CA ASP A 226 6.58 23.05 11.09
C ASP A 226 7.50 22.34 12.09
N THR A 227 8.61 22.97 12.49
CA THR A 227 9.50 22.41 13.52
C THR A 227 8.82 22.43 14.90
N ASN A 228 8.08 23.49 15.22
CA ASN A 228 7.29 23.57 16.46
C ASN A 228 6.13 22.56 16.47
N LEU A 229 5.44 22.36 15.35
CA LEU A 229 4.40 21.35 15.20
C LEU A 229 4.99 19.94 15.33
N GLY A 230 6.14 19.70 14.71
CA GLY A 230 6.91 18.48 14.84
C GLY A 230 7.33 18.20 16.27
N HIS A 231 7.85 19.22 16.98
CA HIS A 231 8.19 19.11 18.40
C HIS A 231 6.97 18.86 19.28
N LYS A 232 5.84 19.54 19.04
CA LYS A 232 4.60 19.30 19.78
C LYS A 232 4.11 17.86 19.60
N ARG A 233 4.08 17.35 18.36
CA ARG A 233 3.73 15.96 18.06
C ARG A 233 4.69 14.96 18.68
N TYR A 234 5.99 15.28 18.68
CA TYR A 234 7.00 14.48 19.37
C TYR A 234 6.70 14.39 20.87
N VAL A 235 6.40 15.52 21.52
CA VAL A 235 6.06 15.55 22.95
C VAL A 235 4.77 14.77 23.24
N GLU A 236 3.73 14.93 22.42
CA GLU A 236 2.46 14.20 22.58
C GLU A 236 2.65 12.68 22.45
N ILE A 237 3.28 12.22 21.36
CA ILE A 237 3.53 10.78 21.13
C ILE A 237 4.45 10.22 22.23
N ASN A 238 5.47 10.97 22.63
CA ASN A 238 6.39 10.52 23.67
C ASN A 238 5.72 10.47 25.06
N ALA A 239 4.77 11.38 25.34
CA ALA A 239 3.96 11.32 26.55
C ALA A 239 3.06 10.08 26.55
N GLU A 240 2.39 9.77 25.44
CA GLU A 240 1.57 8.56 25.29
C GLU A 240 2.42 7.28 25.46
N ILE A 241 3.63 7.24 24.90
CA ILE A 241 4.59 6.14 25.11
C ILE A 241 4.96 6.02 26.60
N CYS A 242 5.22 7.13 27.29
CA CYS A 242 5.52 7.11 28.73
C CYS A 242 4.33 6.63 29.56
N GLU A 243 3.11 7.00 29.22
CA GLU A 243 1.88 6.52 29.88
C GLU A 243 1.72 5.01 29.69
N LEU A 244 1.81 4.52 28.45
CA LEU A 244 1.76 3.09 28.15
C LEU A 244 2.87 2.32 28.87
N LYS A 245 4.10 2.85 28.90
CA LYS A 245 5.23 2.22 29.60
C LYS A 245 5.00 2.13 31.11
N THR A 246 4.32 3.12 31.69
CA THR A 246 3.95 3.11 33.11
C THR A 246 2.82 2.11 33.38
N SER A 247 1.83 2.04 32.48
CA SER A 247 0.73 1.08 32.53
C SER A 247 1.22 -0.36 32.40
N ILE A 248 2.07 -0.66 31.40
CA ILE A 248 2.71 -1.96 31.20
C ILE A 248 3.49 -2.38 32.45
N ARG A 249 4.28 -1.49 33.05
CA ARG A 249 4.97 -1.77 34.32
C ARG A 249 3.99 -2.07 35.47
N GLY A 250 2.86 -1.36 35.55
CA GLY A 250 1.81 -1.63 36.52
C GLY A 250 1.18 -3.00 36.31
N LEU A 251 0.93 -3.38 35.06
CA LEU A 251 0.42 -4.70 34.67
C LEU A 251 1.45 -5.80 34.94
N GLU A 252 2.74 -5.56 34.70
CA GLU A 252 3.84 -6.49 35.05
C GLU A 252 3.91 -6.74 36.55
N VAL A 253 3.87 -5.69 37.37
CA VAL A 253 3.84 -5.85 38.83
C VAL A 253 2.62 -6.68 39.25
N ARG A 254 1.44 -6.38 38.69
CA ARG A 254 0.21 -7.11 39.01
C ARG A 254 0.21 -8.56 38.52
N GLU A 255 0.82 -8.82 37.37
CA GLU A 255 1.06 -10.16 36.83
C GLU A 255 1.94 -10.96 37.78
N THR A 256 3.06 -10.37 38.23
CA THR A 256 3.98 -11.02 39.19
C THR A 256 3.34 -11.23 40.56
N GLU A 257 2.50 -10.31 41.04
CA GLU A 257 1.76 -10.47 42.30
C GLU A 257 0.77 -11.64 42.24
N ILE A 258 0.04 -11.77 41.12
CA ILE A 258 -0.90 -12.88 40.92
C ILE A 258 -0.13 -14.20 40.77
N GLU A 259 0.95 -14.21 40.00
CA GLU A 259 1.82 -15.37 39.80
C GLU A 259 2.43 -15.85 41.12
N GLN A 260 2.85 -14.94 42.01
CA GLN A 260 3.36 -15.30 43.34
C GLN A 260 2.27 -15.86 44.27
N GLN A 261 1.00 -15.48 44.09
CA GLN A 261 -0.11 -15.99 44.87
C GLN A 261 -0.60 -17.37 44.39
N MET A 262 -0.34 -17.74 43.14
CA MET A 262 -0.81 -19.01 42.57
C MET A 262 -0.27 -20.27 43.29
N PRO A 263 1.04 -20.43 43.56
CA PRO A 263 1.57 -21.62 44.21
C PRO A 263 0.91 -21.94 45.56
N ALA A 264 0.73 -20.93 46.41
CA ALA A 264 0.10 -21.11 47.72
C ALA A 264 -1.38 -21.54 47.61
N LYS A 265 -2.09 -21.12 46.56
CA LYS A 265 -3.48 -21.53 46.31
C LYS A 265 -3.58 -22.90 45.66
N GLU A 266 -2.64 -23.26 44.78
CA GLU A 266 -2.52 -24.61 44.22
C GLU A 266 -2.16 -25.64 45.29
N GLU A 267 -1.26 -25.28 46.21
CA GLU A 267 -0.92 -26.10 47.38
C GLU A 267 -2.13 -26.31 48.29
N ALA A 268 -2.90 -25.25 48.57
CA ALA A 268 -4.14 -25.38 49.36
C ALA A 268 -5.19 -26.31 48.71
N VAL A 269 -5.33 -26.29 47.37
CA VAL A 269 -6.20 -27.24 46.64
C VAL A 269 -5.64 -28.67 46.74
N SER A 270 -4.33 -28.83 46.63
CA SER A 270 -3.65 -30.13 46.75
C SER A 270 -3.82 -30.72 48.15
N GLU A 271 -3.63 -29.93 49.20
CA GLU A 271 -3.84 -30.34 50.60
C GLU A 271 -5.29 -30.72 50.88
N ALA A 272 -6.26 -29.92 50.40
CA ALA A 272 -7.68 -30.22 50.56
C ALA A 272 -8.07 -31.54 49.86
N ARG A 273 -7.53 -31.80 48.66
CA ARG A 273 -7.72 -33.07 47.94
C ARG A 273 -7.04 -34.25 48.64
N ALA A 274 -5.85 -34.06 49.20
CA ALA A 274 -5.16 -35.09 49.97
C ALA A 274 -5.94 -35.46 51.24
N ALA A 275 -6.46 -34.46 51.96
CA ALA A 275 -7.31 -34.66 53.13
C ALA A 275 -8.62 -35.39 52.78
N ALA A 276 -9.28 -35.05 51.66
CA ALA A 276 -10.47 -35.75 51.18
C ALA A 276 -10.19 -37.21 50.82
N ARG A 277 -9.06 -37.50 50.15
CA ARG A 277 -8.67 -38.89 49.81
C ARG A 277 -8.36 -39.73 51.04
N ALA A 278 -7.69 -39.16 52.05
CA ALA A 278 -7.45 -39.85 53.32
C ALA A 278 -8.78 -40.20 54.01
N PHE A 279 -9.73 -39.25 54.04
CA PHE A 279 -11.07 -39.46 54.58
C PHE A 279 -11.90 -40.50 53.80
N GLU A 280 -11.76 -40.58 52.47
CA GLU A 280 -12.40 -41.61 51.65
C GLU A 280 -11.85 -43.01 51.95
N GLY A 281 -10.54 -43.12 52.24
CA GLY A 281 -9.92 -44.36 52.70
C GLY A 281 -10.49 -44.83 54.05
N GLU A 282 -10.56 -43.93 55.04
CA GLU A 282 -11.15 -44.24 56.35
C GLU A 282 -12.63 -44.68 56.25
N LEU A 283 -13.42 -44.03 55.37
CA LEU A 283 -14.81 -44.41 55.11
C LEU A 283 -14.94 -45.77 54.41
N ALA A 284 -13.98 -46.16 53.58
CA ALA A 284 -13.96 -47.47 52.93
C ALA A 284 -13.68 -48.58 53.96
N ASP A 285 -12.72 -48.37 54.87
CA ASP A 285 -12.38 -49.33 55.91
C ASP A 285 -13.54 -49.56 56.89
N LEU A 286 -14.21 -48.48 57.33
CA LEU A 286 -15.40 -48.58 58.20
C LEU A 286 -16.56 -49.33 57.52
N ARG A 287 -16.77 -49.11 56.20
CA ARG A 287 -17.80 -49.84 55.43
C ARG A 287 -17.48 -51.31 55.27
N GLN A 288 -16.20 -51.67 55.16
CA GLN A 288 -15.77 -53.06 55.12
C GLN A 288 -16.04 -53.76 56.46
N GLN A 289 -15.65 -53.14 57.58
CA GLN A 289 -15.90 -53.68 58.93
C GLN A 289 -17.40 -53.86 59.20
N LEU A 290 -18.24 -52.90 58.79
CA LEU A 290 -19.69 -53.01 58.91
C LEU A 290 -20.26 -54.22 58.14
N ASN A 291 -19.73 -54.50 56.94
CA ASN A 291 -20.16 -55.65 56.15
C ASN A 291 -19.72 -56.98 56.77
N GLU A 292 -18.53 -57.04 57.39
CA GLU A 292 -18.05 -58.21 58.12
C GLU A 292 -18.98 -58.55 59.30
N HIS A 293 -19.37 -57.56 60.11
CA HIS A 293 -20.31 -57.76 61.22
C HIS A 293 -21.72 -58.12 60.76
N ARG A 294 -22.23 -57.54 59.66
CA ARG A 294 -23.53 -57.92 59.07
C ARG A 294 -23.55 -59.37 58.58
N ASN A 295 -22.46 -59.83 57.97
CA ASN A 295 -22.35 -61.21 57.50
C ASN A 295 -22.26 -62.21 58.67
N ALA A 296 -21.52 -61.86 59.73
CA ALA A 296 -21.46 -62.66 60.95
C ALA A 296 -22.84 -62.77 61.64
N LEU A 297 -23.59 -61.66 61.70
CA LEU A 297 -24.96 -61.62 62.23
C LEU A 297 -25.90 -62.54 61.45
N ALA A 298 -25.90 -62.46 60.11
CA ALA A 298 -26.75 -63.29 59.27
C ALA A 298 -26.44 -64.79 59.41
N SER A 299 -25.15 -65.15 59.54
CA SER A 299 -24.73 -66.54 59.76
C SER A 299 -25.16 -67.08 61.12
N ALA A 300 -25.08 -66.26 62.19
CA ALA A 300 -25.49 -66.67 63.53
C ALA A 300 -27.03 -66.82 63.62
N GLN A 301 -27.79 -65.89 63.03
CA GLN A 301 -29.26 -65.95 62.98
C GLN A 301 -29.77 -67.18 62.23
N GLY A 302 -29.16 -67.54 61.10
CA GLY A 302 -29.52 -68.75 60.37
C GLY A 302 -29.32 -70.04 61.17
N ARG A 303 -28.29 -70.06 62.03
CA ARG A 303 -27.93 -71.23 62.86
C ARG A 303 -28.84 -71.37 64.09
N ILE A 304 -29.28 -70.25 64.67
CA ILE A 304 -30.32 -70.21 65.71
C ILE A 304 -31.66 -70.72 65.16
N ALA A 305 -32.08 -70.25 63.98
CA ALA A 305 -33.34 -70.68 63.36
C ALA A 305 -33.38 -72.20 63.13
N PHE A 306 -32.26 -72.78 62.67
CA PHE A 306 -32.12 -74.23 62.49
C PHE A 306 -32.22 -75.00 63.82
N ASN A 307 -31.61 -74.49 64.90
CA ASN A 307 -31.67 -75.14 66.21
C ASN A 307 -33.06 -75.06 66.86
N GLU A 308 -33.80 -73.96 66.67
CA GLU A 308 -35.18 -73.82 67.14
C GLU A 308 -36.14 -74.77 66.42
N GLU A 309 -35.99 -74.94 65.10
CA GLU A 309 -36.77 -75.92 64.34
C GLU A 309 -36.50 -77.35 64.83
N ARG A 310 -35.24 -77.67 65.12
CA ARG A 310 -34.83 -78.97 65.64
C ARG A 310 -35.34 -79.25 67.06
N LYS A 311 -35.37 -78.22 67.91
CA LYS A 311 -35.95 -78.29 69.26
C LYS A 311 -37.45 -78.54 69.21
N ALA A 312 -38.19 -77.79 68.39
CA ALA A 312 -39.63 -77.94 68.24
C ALA A 312 -40.01 -79.36 67.79
N GLU A 313 -39.22 -79.95 66.86
CA GLU A 313 -39.41 -81.34 66.41
C GLU A 313 -39.24 -82.35 67.57
N LEU A 314 -38.21 -82.18 68.40
CA LEU A 314 -37.92 -83.09 69.52
C LEU A 314 -38.93 -82.94 70.68
N GLU A 315 -39.41 -81.73 70.97
CA GLU A 315 -40.43 -81.48 71.99
C GLU A 315 -41.78 -82.12 71.64
N ILE A 316 -42.15 -82.12 70.35
CA ILE A 316 -43.36 -82.83 69.88
C ILE A 316 -43.23 -84.32 70.16
N ARG A 317 -42.05 -84.92 69.93
CA ARG A 317 -41.80 -86.35 70.20
C ARG A 317 -41.80 -86.69 71.69
N ILE A 318 -41.27 -85.80 72.55
CA ILE A 318 -41.32 -85.98 74.01
C ILE A 318 -42.75 -85.93 74.53
N ARG A 319 -43.57 -84.97 74.04
CA ARG A 319 -44.99 -84.87 74.41
C ARG A 319 -45.78 -86.12 74.02
N GLN A 320 -45.55 -86.62 72.80
CA GLN A 320 -46.16 -87.87 72.32
C GLN A 320 -45.79 -89.06 73.22
N ASN A 321 -44.50 -89.20 73.59
CA ASN A 321 -44.07 -90.28 74.48
C ASN A 321 -44.63 -90.15 75.92
N HIS A 322 -44.83 -88.93 76.44
CA HIS A 322 -45.47 -88.70 77.74
C HIS A 322 -46.96 -89.06 77.73
N GLU A 323 -47.68 -88.65 76.69
CA GLU A 323 -49.09 -89.02 76.49
C GLU A 323 -49.23 -90.55 76.39
N ASP A 324 -48.30 -91.22 75.70
CA ASP A 324 -48.26 -92.67 75.61
C ASP A 324 -48.02 -93.36 76.97
N ILE A 325 -47.18 -92.80 77.85
CA ILE A 325 -46.92 -93.34 79.20
C ILE A 325 -48.15 -93.21 80.10
N GLU A 326 -48.78 -92.04 80.16
CA GLU A 326 -49.97 -91.81 81.00
C GLU A 326 -51.15 -92.69 80.55
N LEU A 327 -51.37 -92.81 79.24
CA LEU A 327 -52.35 -93.73 78.67
C LEU A 327 -52.03 -95.20 78.99
N THR A 328 -50.75 -95.56 79.15
CA THR A 328 -50.32 -96.92 79.51
C THR A 328 -50.52 -97.19 81.00
N ARG A 329 -50.38 -96.17 81.86
CA ARG A 329 -50.54 -96.25 83.32
C ARG A 329 -52.00 -96.41 83.76
N GLU A 330 -52.92 -95.69 83.13
CA GLU A 330 -54.36 -95.84 83.35
C GLU A 330 -54.86 -97.22 82.91
N LYS A 331 -54.35 -97.73 81.78
CA LYS A 331 -54.66 -99.09 81.30
C LYS A 331 -54.17 -100.19 82.24
N LEU A 332 -53.16 -99.90 83.08
CA LEU A 332 -52.57 -100.88 84.00
C LEU A 332 -53.41 -101.08 85.27
N SER A 333 -53.93 -100.00 85.85
CA SER A 333 -54.76 -100.06 87.06
C SER A 333 -56.13 -100.69 86.79
N GLN A 334 -56.67 -100.48 85.58
CA GLN A 334 -57.95 -101.05 85.15
C GLN A 334 -57.85 -102.58 84.94
N GLN A 335 -56.71 -103.07 84.44
CA GLN A 335 -56.50 -104.50 84.15
C GLN A 335 -56.27 -105.37 85.39
N GLU A 336 -55.83 -104.80 86.50
CA GLU A 336 -55.66 -105.53 87.78
C GLU A 336 -57.00 -105.86 88.46
N PHE A 337 -58.00 -104.98 88.32
CA PHE A 337 -59.34 -105.17 88.90
C PHE A 337 -60.18 -106.20 88.12
N GLU A 338 -60.05 -106.24 86.79
CA GLU A 338 -60.80 -107.16 85.91
C GLU A 338 -60.35 -108.63 86.05
N PHE A 339 -59.10 -108.88 86.46
CA PHE A 339 -58.52 -110.22 86.61
C PHE A 339 -59.18 -111.09 87.71
N LEU A 340 -59.57 -110.47 88.84
CA LEU A 340 -60.07 -111.21 90.01
C LEU A 340 -61.50 -111.73 89.81
N SER A 341 -62.31 -111.06 88.98
CA SER A 341 -63.72 -111.39 88.74
C SER A 341 -63.92 -112.44 87.64
N ALA A 342 -62.94 -112.65 86.76
CA ALA A 342 -63.05 -113.56 85.62
C ALA A 342 -62.96 -115.06 86.00
N ASN A 343 -62.32 -115.39 87.12
CA ASN A 343 -61.92 -116.77 87.46
C ASN A 343 -63.09 -117.70 87.88
N GLU A 344 -64.15 -117.16 88.50
CA GLU A 344 -65.31 -117.96 88.94
C GLU A 344 -66.33 -118.24 87.81
N ALA A 345 -66.27 -117.51 86.70
CA ALA A 345 -67.20 -117.65 85.56
C ALA A 345 -66.78 -118.74 84.54
N LEU A 346 -65.48 -119.05 84.48
CA LEU A 346 -64.79 -119.98 83.56
C LEU A 346 -65.41 -121.38 83.45
N GLU A 347 -65.56 -122.09 84.58
CA GLU A 347 -65.76 -123.55 84.60
C GLU A 347 -67.11 -124.02 84.02
N SER A 348 -68.12 -123.14 84.05
CA SER A 348 -69.47 -123.47 83.60
C SER A 348 -69.65 -123.40 82.08
N LEU A 349 -68.79 -122.64 81.41
CA LEU A 349 -68.87 -122.29 80.00
C LEU A 349 -68.04 -123.23 79.11
N THR A 350 -67.17 -124.05 79.72
CA THR A 350 -66.22 -124.92 79.03
C THR A 350 -66.86 -126.00 78.15
N ARG A 351 -68.06 -126.49 78.51
CA ARG A 351 -68.74 -127.61 77.83
C ARG A 351 -69.61 -127.23 76.64
N ARG A 352 -70.07 -125.98 76.51
CA ARG A 352 -71.02 -125.57 75.45
C ARG A 352 -70.37 -125.09 74.15
N ILE A 353 -69.12 -124.64 74.23
CA ILE A 353 -68.40 -123.98 73.14
C ILE A 353 -67.76 -124.91 72.12
N ILE A 354 -67.31 -126.09 72.54
CA ILE A 354 -66.54 -127.01 71.69
C ILE A 354 -67.34 -127.45 70.45
N ASP A 355 -68.67 -127.47 70.54
CA ASP A 355 -69.56 -127.90 69.46
C ASP A 355 -69.79 -126.81 68.40
N GLN A 356 -69.89 -125.56 68.82
CA GLN A 356 -70.08 -124.42 67.90
C GLN A 356 -68.74 -123.89 67.36
N GLU A 357 -67.61 -124.20 68.01
CA GLU A 357 -66.26 -123.74 67.68
C GLU A 357 -65.79 -124.09 66.26
N ASN A 358 -66.17 -125.26 65.75
CA ASN A 358 -65.68 -125.76 64.46
C ASN A 358 -66.32 -125.06 63.26
N GLN A 359 -67.44 -124.35 63.42
CA GLN A 359 -68.20 -123.75 62.31
C GLN A 359 -67.79 -122.28 61.99
N LEU A 360 -67.25 -121.52 62.94
CA LEU A 360 -66.87 -120.09 62.75
C LEU A 360 -65.46 -119.87 62.23
N ALA A 361 -64.52 -120.74 62.56
CA ALA A 361 -63.10 -120.58 62.21
C ALA A 361 -62.88 -120.54 60.68
N GLU A 362 -63.71 -121.23 59.90
CA GLU A 362 -63.63 -121.23 58.43
C GLU A 362 -64.10 -119.90 57.80
N HIS A 363 -65.06 -119.21 58.42
CA HIS A 363 -65.63 -117.95 57.91
C HIS A 363 -64.82 -116.71 58.34
N GLU A 364 -64.17 -116.72 59.51
CA GLU A 364 -63.41 -115.56 60.04
C GLU A 364 -62.14 -115.21 59.27
N GLU A 365 -61.47 -116.20 58.67
CA GLU A 365 -60.24 -116.00 57.91
C GLU A 365 -60.51 -115.30 56.57
N ARG A 366 -61.67 -115.57 55.94
CA ARG A 366 -62.04 -114.99 54.64
C ARG A 366 -62.35 -113.48 54.70
N SER A 367 -62.91 -112.98 55.82
CA SER A 367 -63.23 -111.55 55.99
C SER A 367 -62.02 -110.69 56.35
N ARG A 368 -61.06 -111.23 57.13
CA ARG A 368 -59.86 -110.49 57.57
C ARG A 368 -58.95 -110.13 56.39
N MET A 369 -58.78 -111.08 55.45
CA MET A 369 -57.98 -110.86 54.24
C MET A 369 -58.57 -109.74 53.36
N SER A 370 -59.89 -109.72 53.17
CA SER A 370 -60.56 -108.70 52.34
C SER A 370 -60.44 -107.27 52.90
N LYS A 371 -60.38 -107.10 54.23
CA LYS A 371 -60.22 -105.79 54.88
C LYS A 371 -58.79 -105.23 54.71
N GLY A 372 -57.77 -106.07 54.88
CA GLY A 372 -56.36 -105.68 54.70
C GLY A 372 -56.05 -105.26 53.25
N GLU A 373 -56.69 -105.91 52.27
CA GLU A 373 -56.57 -105.54 50.85
C GLU A 373 -57.11 -104.12 50.59
N ARG A 374 -58.27 -103.73 51.14
CA ARG A 374 -58.86 -102.38 50.97
C ARG A 374 -57.99 -101.27 51.56
N GLU A 375 -57.49 -101.44 52.78
CA GLU A 375 -56.69 -100.41 53.47
C GLU A 375 -55.35 -100.14 52.74
N SER A 376 -54.76 -101.15 52.09
CA SER A 376 -53.54 -100.97 51.28
C SER A 376 -53.78 -100.13 50.02
N ILE A 377 -54.95 -100.30 49.38
CA ILE A 377 -55.33 -99.59 48.15
C ILE A 377 -55.71 -98.14 48.47
N GLU A 378 -56.34 -97.87 49.62
CA GLU A 378 -56.69 -96.49 50.03
C GLU A 378 -55.46 -95.63 50.37
N ASN A 379 -54.42 -96.22 50.95
CA ASN A 379 -53.17 -95.50 51.24
C ASN A 379 -52.41 -95.14 49.96
N THR A 380 -52.29 -96.08 49.01
CA THR A 380 -51.65 -95.83 47.71
C THR A 380 -52.42 -94.78 46.89
N LEU A 381 -53.75 -94.77 46.95
CA LEU A 381 -54.59 -93.73 46.34
C LEU A 381 -54.35 -92.34 46.95
N ARG A 382 -54.12 -92.25 48.27
CA ARG A 382 -53.83 -90.97 48.95
C ARG A 382 -52.47 -90.41 48.54
N GLU A 383 -51.46 -91.26 48.40
CA GLU A 383 -50.13 -90.88 47.90
C GLU A 383 -50.19 -90.38 46.45
N ALA A 384 -50.88 -91.10 45.56
CA ALA A 384 -51.08 -90.70 44.17
C ALA A 384 -51.84 -89.35 44.04
N ARG A 385 -52.76 -89.04 44.96
CA ARG A 385 -53.43 -87.73 45.07
C ARG A 385 -52.48 -86.61 45.50
N GLY A 386 -51.62 -86.88 46.47
CA GLY A 386 -50.60 -85.93 46.92
C GLY A 386 -49.61 -85.57 45.81
N GLU A 387 -49.16 -86.57 45.05
CA GLU A 387 -48.24 -86.36 43.93
C GLU A 387 -48.89 -85.59 42.77
N ALA A 388 -50.12 -85.93 42.36
CA ALA A 388 -50.81 -85.21 41.29
C ALA A 388 -51.00 -83.72 41.60
N ASN A 389 -51.36 -83.36 42.83
CA ASN A 389 -51.51 -81.95 43.24
C ASN A 389 -50.19 -81.16 43.17
N ARG A 390 -49.06 -81.80 43.49
CA ARG A 390 -47.73 -81.19 43.34
C ARG A 390 -47.40 -80.97 41.87
N THR A 391 -47.65 -81.98 41.02
CA THR A 391 -47.42 -81.87 39.58
C THR A 391 -48.33 -80.83 38.92
N GLN A 392 -49.59 -80.70 39.35
CA GLN A 392 -50.52 -79.65 38.92
C GLN A 392 -49.97 -78.24 39.22
N SER A 393 -49.39 -78.06 40.40
CA SER A 393 -48.78 -76.78 40.80
C SER A 393 -47.54 -76.44 39.98
N LEU A 394 -46.74 -77.46 39.61
CA LEU A 394 -45.60 -77.31 38.70
C LEU A 394 -46.07 -76.90 37.30
N VAL A 395 -47.10 -77.55 36.75
CA VAL A 395 -47.70 -77.20 35.45
C VAL A 395 -48.14 -75.73 35.43
N ALA A 396 -48.86 -75.27 36.46
CA ALA A 396 -49.28 -73.88 36.58
C ALA A 396 -48.11 -72.89 36.66
N SER A 397 -47.04 -73.25 37.40
CA SER A 397 -45.82 -72.45 37.51
C SER A 397 -45.07 -72.32 36.17
N HIS A 398 -44.88 -73.43 35.45
CA HIS A 398 -44.23 -73.41 34.14
C HIS A 398 -45.05 -72.61 33.11
N GLN A 399 -46.39 -72.71 33.13
CA GLN A 399 -47.26 -71.89 32.27
C GLN A 399 -47.09 -70.38 32.53
N ALA A 400 -47.12 -69.96 33.80
CA ALA A 400 -46.93 -68.55 34.16
C ALA A 400 -45.54 -68.03 33.75
N ARG A 401 -44.50 -68.86 33.86
CA ARG A 401 -43.13 -68.51 33.42
C ARG A 401 -43.01 -68.38 31.89
N ILE A 402 -43.70 -69.23 31.13
CA ILE A 402 -43.74 -69.14 29.65
C ILE A 402 -44.47 -67.86 29.21
N GLU A 403 -45.60 -67.53 29.83
CA GLU A 403 -46.34 -66.29 29.53
C GLU A 403 -45.48 -65.04 29.81
N ALA A 404 -44.77 -65.01 30.95
CA ALA A 404 -43.85 -63.94 31.26
C ALA A 404 -42.69 -63.83 30.25
N ALA A 405 -42.12 -64.96 29.82
CA ALA A 405 -41.06 -64.99 28.81
C ALA A 405 -41.55 -64.51 27.43
N LEU A 406 -42.78 -64.85 27.04
CA LEU A 406 -43.40 -64.37 25.80
C LEU A 406 -43.61 -62.85 25.81
N ALA A 407 -44.12 -62.29 26.91
CA ALA A 407 -44.28 -60.84 27.05
C ALA A 407 -42.95 -60.10 26.99
N GLN A 408 -41.90 -60.67 27.59
CA GLN A 408 -40.54 -60.11 27.51
C GLN A 408 -39.99 -60.14 26.07
N LEU A 409 -40.18 -61.26 25.35
CA LEU A 409 -39.75 -61.42 23.95
C LEU A 409 -40.43 -60.42 23.01
N GLU A 410 -41.73 -60.20 23.16
CA GLU A 410 -42.47 -59.19 22.39
C GLU A 410 -41.94 -57.78 22.66
N GLY A 411 -41.70 -57.43 23.93
CA GLY A 411 -41.12 -56.13 24.29
C GLY A 411 -39.73 -55.91 23.70
N THR A 412 -38.87 -56.93 23.72
CA THR A 412 -37.53 -56.84 23.10
C THR A 412 -37.58 -56.75 21.59
N ARG A 413 -38.50 -57.48 20.92
CA ARG A 413 -38.67 -57.43 19.47
C ARG A 413 -39.14 -56.07 18.98
N GLU A 414 -40.13 -55.50 19.65
CA GLU A 414 -40.64 -54.17 19.30
C GLU A 414 -39.55 -53.10 19.45
N ARG A 415 -38.76 -53.19 20.54
CA ARG A 415 -37.62 -52.28 20.74
C ARG A 415 -36.52 -52.46 19.68
N ALA A 416 -36.20 -53.70 19.31
CA ALA A 416 -35.23 -53.99 18.26
C ALA A 416 -35.69 -53.47 16.88
N ARG A 417 -37.00 -53.54 16.61
CA ARG A 417 -37.61 -52.99 15.39
C ARG A 417 -37.50 -51.46 15.34
N GLN A 418 -37.80 -50.78 16.44
CA GLN A 418 -37.64 -49.32 16.55
C GLN A 418 -36.19 -48.88 16.30
N LEU A 419 -35.22 -49.58 16.89
CA LEU A 419 -33.80 -49.31 16.64
C LEU A 419 -33.36 -49.61 15.20
N ALA A 420 -33.96 -50.60 14.54
CA ALA A 420 -33.68 -50.89 13.14
C ALA A 420 -34.19 -49.79 12.20
N GLU A 421 -35.37 -49.24 12.46
CA GLU A 421 -35.92 -48.09 11.74
C GLU A 421 -35.06 -46.82 11.97
N GLU A 422 -34.60 -46.60 13.21
CA GLU A 422 -33.67 -45.53 13.55
C GLU A 422 -32.30 -45.70 12.86
N GLU A 423 -31.74 -46.92 12.84
CA GLU A 423 -30.50 -47.25 12.13
C GLU A 423 -30.63 -46.90 10.64
N GLN A 424 -31.73 -47.31 10.00
CA GLN A 424 -31.98 -47.04 8.59
C GLN A 424 -32.08 -45.54 8.33
N ARG A 425 -32.82 -44.81 9.17
CA ARG A 425 -32.95 -43.35 9.04
C ARG A 425 -31.60 -42.65 9.20
N LEU A 426 -30.84 -42.96 10.24
CA LEU A 426 -29.51 -42.38 10.48
C LEU A 426 -28.55 -42.73 9.34
N SER A 427 -28.66 -43.91 8.73
CA SER A 427 -27.83 -44.30 7.60
C SER A 427 -28.09 -43.46 6.35
N LEU A 428 -29.36 -43.13 6.05
CA LEU A 428 -29.73 -42.26 4.93
C LEU A 428 -29.27 -40.81 5.17
N GLU A 429 -29.51 -40.28 6.38
CA GLU A 429 -29.02 -38.93 6.76
C GLU A 429 -27.48 -38.86 6.66
N LEU A 430 -26.77 -39.92 7.06
CA LEU A 430 -25.31 -40.00 6.92
C LEU A 430 -24.85 -40.02 5.45
N GLU A 431 -25.55 -40.72 4.56
CA GLU A 431 -25.24 -40.72 3.12
C GLU A 431 -25.41 -39.32 2.50
N GLU A 432 -26.47 -38.60 2.87
CA GLU A 432 -26.70 -37.24 2.39
C GLU A 432 -25.59 -36.27 2.84
N ILE A 433 -25.22 -36.31 4.13
CA ILE A 433 -24.16 -35.44 4.67
C ILE A 433 -22.80 -35.81 4.08
N ARG A 434 -22.51 -37.10 3.87
CA ARG A 434 -21.28 -37.54 3.18
C ARG A 434 -21.23 -37.04 1.74
N ALA A 435 -22.34 -37.06 1.01
CA ALA A 435 -22.40 -36.52 -0.34
C ALA A 435 -22.10 -35.00 -0.34
N GLN A 436 -22.65 -34.26 0.62
CA GLN A 436 -22.34 -32.83 0.80
C GLN A 436 -20.87 -32.59 1.17
N GLN A 437 -20.30 -33.41 2.05
CA GLN A 437 -18.88 -33.35 2.42
C GLN A 437 -17.97 -33.55 1.20
N ILE A 438 -18.28 -34.54 0.36
CA ILE A 438 -17.53 -34.81 -0.88
C ILE A 438 -17.64 -33.61 -1.83
N GLN A 439 -18.83 -33.08 -2.07
CA GLN A 439 -19.02 -31.90 -2.93
C GLN A 439 -18.22 -30.68 -2.43
N LEU A 440 -18.29 -30.38 -1.13
CA LEU A 440 -17.51 -29.30 -0.52
C LEU A 440 -16.00 -29.55 -0.66
N SER A 441 -15.54 -30.79 -0.51
CA SER A 441 -14.12 -31.13 -0.68
C SER A 441 -13.63 -30.89 -2.12
N GLU A 442 -14.45 -31.20 -3.11
CA GLU A 442 -14.16 -30.96 -4.53
C GLU A 442 -14.17 -29.47 -4.87
N GLU A 443 -15.08 -28.69 -4.28
CA GLU A 443 -15.12 -27.23 -4.40
C GLU A 443 -13.90 -26.56 -3.77
N VAL A 444 -13.51 -26.98 -2.57
CA VAL A 444 -12.27 -26.51 -1.93
C VAL A 444 -11.06 -26.82 -2.81
N SER A 445 -10.97 -28.03 -3.36
CA SER A 445 -9.86 -28.43 -4.23
C SER A 445 -9.80 -27.60 -5.51
N ARG A 446 -10.93 -27.42 -6.20
CA ARG A 446 -11.03 -26.58 -7.41
C ARG A 446 -10.66 -25.13 -7.14
N ASN A 447 -11.20 -24.54 -6.07
CA ASN A 447 -10.92 -23.15 -5.73
C ASN A 447 -9.47 -22.96 -5.24
N ALA A 448 -8.86 -23.96 -4.60
CA ALA A 448 -7.44 -23.94 -4.26
C ALA A 448 -6.53 -23.96 -5.51
N GLN A 449 -6.91 -24.67 -6.58
CA GLN A 449 -6.19 -24.61 -7.85
C GLN A 449 -6.28 -23.21 -8.47
N GLN A 450 -7.45 -22.57 -8.44
CA GLN A 450 -7.62 -21.19 -8.92
C GLN A 450 -6.80 -20.17 -8.13
N ILE A 451 -6.57 -20.38 -6.83
CA ILE A 451 -5.63 -19.55 -6.05
C ILE A 451 -4.23 -19.59 -6.66
N ALA A 452 -3.73 -20.76 -7.05
CA ALA A 452 -2.41 -20.89 -7.66
C ALA A 452 -2.31 -20.11 -8.97
N GLU A 453 -3.35 -20.18 -9.82
CA GLU A 453 -3.43 -19.42 -11.07
C GLU A 453 -3.44 -17.90 -10.83
N PHE A 454 -4.24 -17.43 -9.85
CA PHE A 454 -4.28 -16.01 -9.50
C PHE A 454 -2.99 -15.51 -8.83
N GLU A 455 -2.32 -16.36 -8.06
CA GLU A 455 -1.05 -16.03 -7.41
C GLU A 455 0.08 -15.92 -8.44
N GLU A 456 0.10 -16.78 -9.45
CA GLU A 456 1.02 -16.65 -10.60
C GLU A 456 0.75 -15.37 -11.41
N ALA A 457 -0.53 -15.07 -11.71
CA ALA A 457 -0.92 -13.85 -12.40
C ALA A 457 -0.49 -12.59 -11.62
N PHE A 458 -0.73 -12.57 -10.30
CA PHE A 458 -0.31 -11.49 -9.41
C PHE A 458 1.21 -11.31 -9.41
N GLN A 459 1.98 -12.38 -9.26
CA GLN A 459 3.45 -12.31 -9.30
C GLN A 459 3.97 -11.80 -10.64
N LYS A 460 3.34 -12.18 -11.76
CA LYS A 460 3.72 -11.70 -13.10
C LYS A 460 3.45 -10.20 -13.26
N ALA A 461 2.29 -9.72 -12.79
CA ALA A 461 1.96 -8.30 -12.80
C ALA A 461 2.95 -7.49 -11.92
N GLU A 462 3.25 -7.99 -10.72
CA GLU A 462 4.15 -7.30 -9.79
C GLU A 462 5.60 -7.24 -10.31
N ARG A 463 6.12 -8.32 -10.92
CA ARG A 463 7.43 -8.28 -11.60
C ARG A 463 7.48 -7.25 -12.72
N SER A 464 6.42 -7.18 -13.53
CA SER A 464 6.32 -6.22 -14.64
C SER A 464 6.28 -4.78 -14.14
N TYR A 465 5.55 -4.53 -13.05
CA TYR A 465 5.51 -3.24 -12.36
C TYR A 465 6.89 -2.82 -11.83
N GLN A 466 7.57 -3.71 -11.10
CA GLN A 466 8.91 -3.42 -10.54
C GLN A 466 9.95 -3.16 -11.63
N HIS A 467 9.91 -3.93 -12.72
CA HIS A 467 10.81 -3.71 -13.86
C HIS A 467 10.58 -2.34 -14.51
N THR A 468 9.33 -2.01 -14.84
CA THR A 468 8.97 -0.72 -15.45
C THR A 468 9.26 0.46 -14.53
N ARG A 469 9.12 0.28 -13.21
CA ARG A 469 9.51 1.28 -12.21
C ARG A 469 11.02 1.55 -12.24
N GLY A 470 11.83 0.50 -12.31
CA GLY A 470 13.28 0.63 -12.45
C GLY A 470 13.68 1.37 -13.73
N ASP A 471 13.04 1.03 -14.86
CA ASP A 471 13.26 1.71 -16.14
C ASP A 471 12.85 3.20 -16.07
N LEU A 472 11.76 3.52 -15.39
CA LEU A 472 11.30 4.90 -15.19
C LEU A 472 12.30 5.71 -14.38
N ASP A 473 12.80 5.16 -13.28
CA ASP A 473 13.79 5.84 -12.44
C ASP A 473 15.10 6.09 -13.21
N ALA A 474 15.56 5.11 -14.00
CA ALA A 474 16.71 5.28 -14.89
C ALA A 474 16.47 6.36 -15.96
N ALA A 475 15.30 6.37 -16.59
CA ALA A 475 14.92 7.37 -17.59
C ALA A 475 14.84 8.79 -17.00
N ARG A 476 14.35 8.94 -15.76
CA ARG A 476 14.29 10.22 -15.04
C ARG A 476 15.68 10.77 -14.74
N VAL A 477 16.62 9.91 -14.31
CA VAL A 477 18.02 10.30 -14.10
C VAL A 477 18.65 10.77 -15.40
N ALA A 478 18.50 10.00 -16.49
CA ALA A 478 19.01 10.38 -17.79
C ALA A 478 18.44 11.72 -18.29
N ALA A 479 17.12 11.94 -18.15
CA ALA A 479 16.48 13.19 -18.53
C ALA A 479 17.00 14.38 -17.70
N ALA A 480 17.22 14.20 -16.38
CA ALA A 480 17.75 15.24 -15.51
C ALA A 480 19.21 15.62 -15.86
N ASP A 481 20.04 14.63 -16.20
CA ASP A 481 21.42 14.85 -16.62
C ASP A 481 21.49 15.60 -17.96
N ILE A 482 20.68 15.19 -18.95
CA ILE A 482 20.59 15.90 -20.24
C ILE A 482 20.13 17.35 -20.03
N HIS A 483 19.08 17.56 -19.23
CA HIS A 483 18.59 18.91 -18.91
C HIS A 483 19.66 19.79 -18.25
N LYS A 484 20.45 19.22 -17.33
CA LYS A 484 21.55 19.93 -16.66
C LYS A 484 22.63 20.35 -17.66
N VAL A 485 23.04 19.46 -18.56
CA VAL A 485 24.05 19.76 -19.59
C VAL A 485 23.50 20.81 -20.57
N LEU A 486 22.26 20.66 -21.02
CA LEU A 486 21.58 21.64 -21.88
C LEU A 486 21.56 23.03 -21.25
N SER A 487 21.14 23.14 -19.98
CA SER A 487 21.07 24.41 -19.25
C SER A 487 22.44 25.09 -19.12
N GLN A 488 23.51 24.32 -18.90
CA GLN A 488 24.88 24.83 -18.88
C GLN A 488 25.31 25.36 -20.25
N ARG A 489 25.04 24.61 -21.33
CA ARG A 489 25.43 24.98 -22.70
C ARG A 489 24.62 26.14 -23.25
N SER A 490 23.33 26.19 -22.98
CA SER A 490 22.45 27.31 -23.36
C SER A 490 22.85 28.60 -22.64
N SER A 491 23.16 28.52 -21.34
CA SER A 491 23.62 29.69 -20.57
C SER A 491 24.95 30.23 -21.13
N ARG A 492 25.88 29.35 -21.51
CA ARG A 492 27.14 29.75 -22.16
C ARG A 492 26.88 30.38 -23.53
N LEU A 493 26.01 29.78 -24.34
CA LEU A 493 25.63 30.30 -25.64
C LEU A 493 25.05 31.71 -25.54
N ASP A 494 24.15 31.96 -24.59
CA ASP A 494 23.55 33.28 -24.39
C ASP A 494 24.58 34.34 -24.01
N VAL A 495 25.54 34.00 -23.13
CA VAL A 495 26.64 34.90 -22.76
C VAL A 495 27.51 35.22 -23.97
N VAL A 496 27.99 34.21 -24.71
CA VAL A 496 28.88 34.43 -25.86
C VAL A 496 28.15 35.18 -26.99
N ARG A 497 26.88 34.86 -27.25
CA ARG A 497 26.05 35.61 -28.21
C ARG A 497 25.88 37.07 -27.81
N GLN A 498 25.66 37.38 -26.53
CA GLN A 498 25.57 38.76 -26.05
C GLN A 498 26.89 39.53 -26.26
N LEU A 499 28.04 38.89 -26.03
CA LEU A 499 29.36 39.49 -26.28
C LEU A 499 29.62 39.76 -27.77
N VAL A 500 29.18 38.86 -28.66
CA VAL A 500 29.28 39.07 -30.12
C VAL A 500 28.32 40.18 -30.59
N ALA A 501 27.08 40.20 -30.09
CA ALA A 501 26.07 41.18 -30.47
C ALA A 501 26.37 42.60 -29.95
N SER A 502 27.03 42.73 -28.79
CA SER A 502 27.48 44.02 -28.25
C SER A 502 28.66 44.62 -29.04
N GLY A 503 29.25 43.83 -29.95
CA GLY A 503 30.43 44.20 -30.74
C GLY A 503 31.68 44.38 -29.87
N GLU A 504 31.76 43.68 -28.74
CA GLU A 504 32.87 43.76 -27.80
C GLU A 504 34.17 43.20 -28.41
N GLY A 505 35.11 44.10 -28.71
CA GLY A 505 36.31 43.81 -29.49
C GLY A 505 36.45 44.71 -30.73
N PHE A 506 35.35 45.34 -31.17
CA PHE A 506 35.37 46.32 -32.26
C PHE A 506 35.52 47.77 -31.79
N GLU A 507 36.04 48.61 -32.68
CA GLU A 507 36.16 50.05 -32.48
C GLU A 507 34.81 50.72 -32.17
N LYS A 508 34.87 51.84 -31.44
CA LYS A 508 33.69 52.58 -30.98
C LYS A 508 32.77 53.01 -32.14
N GLY A 509 33.34 53.34 -33.31
CA GLY A 509 32.55 53.70 -34.49
C GLY A 509 31.82 52.49 -35.05
N THR A 510 32.49 51.35 -35.25
CA THR A 510 31.86 50.11 -35.72
C THR A 510 30.70 49.66 -34.82
N ARG A 511 30.87 49.71 -33.49
CA ARG A 511 29.78 49.45 -32.54
C ARG A 511 28.61 50.42 -32.68
N SER A 512 28.90 51.70 -32.93
CA SER A 512 27.88 52.72 -33.17
C SER A 512 27.12 52.48 -34.48
N VAL A 513 27.79 51.99 -35.52
CA VAL A 513 27.13 51.60 -36.79
C VAL A 513 26.24 50.37 -36.59
N LEU A 514 26.73 49.30 -35.95
CA LEU A 514 25.94 48.10 -35.65
C LEU A 514 24.72 48.38 -34.77
N ALA A 515 24.82 49.34 -33.86
CA ALA A 515 23.68 49.80 -33.06
C ALA A 515 22.62 50.59 -33.87
N GLY A 516 22.90 50.93 -35.14
CA GLY A 516 22.04 51.71 -36.01
C GLY A 516 22.27 53.23 -35.96
N LEU A 517 23.46 53.65 -35.51
CA LEU A 517 23.80 55.06 -35.24
C LEU A 517 22.73 55.72 -34.34
N ASP A 518 22.25 56.90 -34.73
CA ASP A 518 21.23 57.68 -34.03
C ASP A 518 19.81 57.51 -34.59
N GLU A 519 19.67 56.85 -35.76
CA GLU A 519 18.40 56.62 -36.47
C GLU A 519 18.31 55.13 -36.87
N ALA A 520 18.10 54.26 -35.87
CA ALA A 520 18.17 52.81 -36.05
C ALA A 520 17.23 52.27 -37.15
N ASP A 521 16.03 52.84 -37.31
CA ASP A 521 15.05 52.41 -38.31
C ASP A 521 15.45 52.76 -39.75
N ARG A 522 16.32 53.77 -39.94
CA ARG A 522 16.85 54.16 -41.25
C ARG A 522 18.06 53.32 -41.63
N PHE A 523 18.99 53.14 -40.69
CA PHE A 523 20.28 52.53 -40.98
C PHE A 523 20.27 51.01 -40.87
N LYS A 524 19.64 50.41 -39.83
CA LYS A 524 19.68 48.95 -39.60
C LYS A 524 19.16 48.10 -40.76
N PRO A 525 18.08 48.45 -41.48
CA PRO A 525 17.59 47.63 -42.59
C PRO A 525 18.59 47.43 -43.72
N GLY A 526 19.54 48.35 -43.90
CA GLY A 526 20.56 48.28 -44.95
C GLY A 526 21.94 47.80 -44.48
N LEU A 527 22.10 47.42 -43.19
CA LEU A 527 23.32 46.80 -42.67
C LEU A 527 23.24 45.29 -42.85
N LEU A 528 24.19 44.72 -43.60
CA LEU A 528 24.25 43.29 -43.90
C LEU A 528 25.14 42.51 -42.91
N GLY A 529 25.71 43.19 -41.91
CA GLY A 529 26.57 42.63 -40.85
C GLY A 529 28.02 43.09 -40.96
N VAL A 530 28.87 42.68 -40.00
CA VAL A 530 30.32 42.87 -40.08
C VAL A 530 30.99 41.75 -40.87
N LEU A 531 32.11 42.06 -41.52
CA LEU A 531 32.87 41.10 -42.30
C LEU A 531 33.27 39.86 -41.48
N ALA A 532 33.64 40.05 -40.19
CA ALA A 532 33.89 38.94 -39.27
C ALA A 532 32.72 37.93 -39.22
N GLY A 533 31.48 38.40 -39.14
CA GLY A 533 30.29 37.54 -39.07
C GLY A 533 29.93 36.82 -40.38
N LEU A 534 30.57 37.20 -41.49
CA LEU A 534 30.35 36.64 -42.84
C LEU A 534 31.45 35.67 -43.27
N ILE A 535 32.40 35.39 -42.38
CA ILE A 535 33.47 34.41 -42.59
C ILE A 535 33.46 33.34 -41.49
N GLU A 536 34.11 32.22 -41.75
CA GLU A 536 34.34 31.12 -40.83
C GLU A 536 35.79 30.69 -40.99
N ALA A 537 36.58 30.80 -39.94
CA ALA A 537 37.96 30.37 -39.93
C ALA A 537 38.11 29.06 -39.15
N ASP A 538 39.01 28.17 -39.52
CA ASP A 538 39.37 27.04 -38.65
C ASP A 538 39.89 27.55 -37.30
N ASN A 539 39.41 27.01 -36.17
CA ASN A 539 39.80 27.45 -34.82
C ASN A 539 41.33 27.41 -34.58
N THR A 540 42.04 26.46 -35.20
CA THR A 540 43.51 26.36 -35.09
C THR A 540 44.25 27.53 -35.73
N CYS A 541 43.58 28.26 -36.64
CA CYS A 541 44.15 29.32 -37.45
C CYS A 541 43.42 30.66 -37.28
N ALA A 542 42.35 30.71 -36.48
CA ALA A 542 41.48 31.88 -36.33
C ALA A 542 42.26 33.15 -35.95
N ARG A 543 43.23 33.06 -35.02
CA ARG A 543 44.10 34.19 -34.63
C ARG A 543 45.03 34.65 -35.75
N ALA A 544 45.56 33.71 -36.53
CA ALA A 544 46.43 34.03 -37.67
C ALA A 544 45.64 34.77 -38.76
N ILE A 545 44.42 34.31 -39.05
CA ILE A 545 43.51 34.90 -40.02
C ILE A 545 43.02 36.28 -39.52
N GLU A 546 42.72 36.39 -38.23
CA GLU A 546 42.33 37.66 -37.60
C GLU A 546 43.46 38.70 -37.66
N ALA A 547 44.70 38.28 -37.42
CA ALA A 547 45.86 39.15 -37.57
C ALA A 547 46.09 39.59 -39.03
N ALA A 548 45.87 38.69 -40.00
CA ALA A 548 46.03 38.99 -41.41
C ALA A 548 44.95 39.96 -41.94
N LEU A 549 43.69 39.76 -41.55
CA LEU A 549 42.58 40.64 -41.94
C LEU A 549 42.58 41.96 -41.16
N GLY A 550 43.04 41.96 -39.91
CA GLY A 550 43.20 43.14 -39.07
C GLY A 550 41.93 44.01 -39.00
N GLY A 551 42.08 45.32 -39.20
CA GLY A 551 40.97 46.28 -39.15
C GLY A 551 39.86 46.05 -40.17
N HIS A 552 40.07 45.21 -41.19
CA HIS A 552 39.06 44.87 -42.18
C HIS A 552 37.96 43.96 -41.62
N LEU A 553 38.24 43.17 -40.57
CA LEU A 553 37.23 42.31 -39.92
C LEU A 553 36.05 43.11 -39.34
N GLN A 554 36.32 44.35 -38.95
CA GLN A 554 35.34 45.27 -38.38
C GLN A 554 34.53 45.98 -39.46
N ALA A 555 34.79 45.76 -40.75
CA ALA A 555 34.10 46.44 -41.83
C ALA A 555 32.64 46.02 -41.88
N VAL A 556 31.73 46.99 -41.87
CA VAL A 556 30.28 46.75 -41.94
C VAL A 556 29.88 46.69 -43.41
N LEU A 557 29.35 45.53 -43.83
CA LEU A 557 28.79 45.34 -45.16
C LEU A 557 27.43 46.06 -45.26
N VAL A 558 27.23 46.82 -46.33
CA VAL A 558 25.98 47.57 -46.56
C VAL A 558 25.47 47.36 -47.97
N ASP A 559 24.15 47.48 -48.14
CA ASP A 559 23.45 47.11 -49.37
C ASP A 559 23.77 48.05 -50.56
N GLY A 560 24.15 49.31 -50.31
CA GLY A 560 24.46 50.27 -51.37
C GLY A 560 25.48 51.34 -50.99
N SER A 561 26.16 51.88 -52.01
CA SER A 561 27.21 52.90 -51.85
C SER A 561 26.70 54.20 -51.22
N GLY A 562 25.46 54.61 -51.51
CA GLY A 562 24.82 55.76 -50.88
C GLY A 562 24.63 55.62 -49.37
N LEU A 563 24.32 54.40 -48.89
CA LEU A 563 24.19 54.15 -47.44
C LEU A 563 25.54 54.20 -46.74
N ALA A 564 26.62 53.78 -47.41
CA ALA A 564 27.97 53.89 -46.86
C ALA A 564 28.44 55.34 -46.74
N GLU A 565 28.16 56.19 -47.72
CA GLU A 565 28.47 57.62 -47.66
C GLU A 565 27.68 58.31 -46.53
N ASP A 566 26.40 57.97 -46.37
CA ASP A 566 25.56 58.45 -45.27
C ASP A 566 26.14 58.01 -43.90
N ILE A 567 26.52 56.74 -43.74
CA ILE A 567 27.09 56.21 -42.49
C ILE A 567 28.41 56.91 -42.12
N ILE A 568 29.33 57.06 -43.09
CA ILE A 568 30.63 57.70 -42.87
C ILE A 568 30.45 59.18 -42.55
N SER A 569 29.60 59.88 -43.30
CA SER A 569 29.28 61.30 -43.03
C SER A 569 28.68 61.46 -41.64
N ARG A 570 27.80 60.53 -41.23
CA ARG A 570 27.15 60.59 -39.92
C ARG A 570 28.10 60.32 -38.76
N LEU A 571 29.03 59.38 -38.90
CA LEU A 571 30.10 59.13 -37.93
C LEU A 571 31.00 60.36 -37.75
N ALA A 572 31.34 61.04 -38.85
CA ALA A 572 32.18 62.24 -38.85
C ALA A 572 31.45 63.46 -38.24
N GLU A 573 30.19 63.70 -38.64
CA GLU A 573 29.35 64.78 -38.12
C GLU A 573 29.15 64.67 -36.60
N LYS A 574 28.87 63.46 -36.10
CA LYS A 574 28.51 63.23 -34.69
C LYS A 574 29.66 62.75 -33.81
N ARG A 575 30.86 62.61 -34.38
CA ARG A 575 32.07 62.13 -33.69
C ARG A 575 31.83 60.81 -32.95
N LEU A 576 31.12 59.88 -33.60
CA LEU A 576 30.70 58.60 -33.01
C LEU A 576 31.78 57.51 -33.07
N GLY A 577 32.99 57.87 -33.55
CA GLY A 577 34.14 56.98 -33.68
C GLY A 577 34.48 56.68 -35.14
N VAL A 578 35.43 55.77 -35.34
CA VAL A 578 35.88 55.31 -36.65
C VAL A 578 35.29 53.93 -36.94
N ALA A 579 34.82 53.73 -38.18
CA ALA A 579 34.33 52.45 -38.67
C ALA A 579 34.73 52.30 -40.15
N ALA A 580 34.98 51.07 -40.57
CA ALA A 580 35.08 50.73 -41.99
C ALA A 580 33.69 50.31 -42.50
N VAL A 581 33.34 50.73 -43.71
CA VAL A 581 32.07 50.37 -44.36
C VAL A 581 32.37 49.86 -45.75
N LEU A 582 31.75 48.74 -46.12
CA LEU A 582 31.95 48.07 -47.40
C LEU A 582 30.61 47.98 -48.15
N PRO A 583 30.41 48.77 -49.23
CA PRO A 583 29.25 48.61 -50.10
C PRO A 583 29.31 47.32 -50.90
N LEU A 584 28.20 46.57 -50.95
CA LEU A 584 28.08 45.34 -51.73
C LEU A 584 28.36 45.58 -53.22
N GLU A 585 27.94 46.73 -53.77
CA GLU A 585 28.17 47.14 -55.17
C GLU A 585 29.66 47.23 -55.55
N PHE A 586 30.55 47.43 -54.58
CA PHE A 586 31.99 47.58 -54.81
C PHE A 586 32.74 46.24 -54.72
N ILE A 587 32.04 45.17 -54.37
CA ILE A 587 32.59 43.82 -54.34
C ILE A 587 32.56 43.26 -55.77
N GLY A 588 33.74 43.13 -56.37
CA GLY A 588 33.91 42.56 -57.70
C GLY A 588 33.73 41.04 -57.73
N HIS A 589 33.95 40.43 -58.90
CA HIS A 589 33.94 38.98 -59.04
C HIS A 589 35.27 38.38 -58.56
N ALA A 590 35.19 37.23 -57.89
CA ALA A 590 36.32 36.40 -57.50
C ALA A 590 37.12 35.98 -58.74
N ALA A 591 38.43 36.26 -58.76
CA ALA A 591 39.34 35.68 -59.73
C ALA A 591 39.87 34.41 -59.09
N GLY A 592 39.17 33.28 -59.30
CA GLY A 592 39.49 32.02 -58.63
C GLY A 592 40.99 31.73 -58.59
N THR A 593 41.51 31.49 -57.39
CA THR A 593 42.94 31.31 -57.15
C THR A 593 43.38 29.89 -57.48
N GLN A 594 44.52 29.74 -58.16
CA GLN A 594 45.17 28.45 -58.39
C GLN A 594 45.86 27.99 -57.11
N MET A 595 45.68 26.71 -56.74
CA MET A 595 46.41 26.08 -55.63
C MET A 595 47.93 26.21 -55.84
N GLN A 596 48.58 26.99 -54.98
CA GLN A 596 50.04 27.08 -54.91
C GLN A 596 50.57 25.96 -53.99
N SER A 597 51.68 25.31 -54.36
CA SER A 597 52.31 24.28 -53.53
C SER A 597 52.73 24.83 -52.17
N LEU A 598 52.36 24.15 -51.08
CA LEU A 598 52.69 24.57 -49.72
C LEU A 598 54.22 24.50 -49.49
N PRO A 599 54.88 25.61 -49.11
CA PRO A 599 56.31 25.61 -48.81
C PRO A 599 56.64 24.77 -47.56
N GLU A 600 57.81 24.12 -47.57
CA GLU A 600 58.27 23.31 -46.43
C GLU A 600 58.48 24.19 -45.18
N GLY A 601 57.78 23.87 -44.09
CA GLY A 601 57.77 24.65 -42.84
C GLY A 601 56.57 25.62 -42.68
N ALA A 602 55.67 25.70 -43.65
CA ALA A 602 54.38 26.40 -43.52
C ALA A 602 53.24 25.43 -43.13
N ILE A 603 52.20 25.96 -42.48
CA ILE A 603 51.05 25.17 -41.98
C ILE A 603 49.96 25.08 -43.04
N ALA A 604 49.56 26.21 -43.61
CA ALA A 604 48.51 26.30 -44.63
C ALA A 604 48.54 27.68 -45.30
N TRP A 605 47.93 27.80 -46.48
CA TRP A 605 47.50 29.10 -46.99
C TRP A 605 46.28 29.58 -46.21
N ALA A 606 46.20 30.88 -45.93
CA ALA A 606 45.09 31.42 -45.13
C ALA A 606 43.73 31.25 -45.83
N LEU A 607 43.70 31.31 -47.17
CA LEU A 607 42.50 31.08 -47.97
C LEU A 607 41.94 29.67 -47.85
N ASP A 608 42.80 28.64 -47.71
CA ASP A 608 42.36 27.25 -47.59
C ASP A 608 41.67 26.95 -46.26
N ARG A 609 41.84 27.84 -45.26
CA ARG A 609 41.34 27.68 -43.88
C ARG A 609 40.24 28.66 -43.53
N VAL A 610 39.69 29.36 -44.53
CA VAL A 610 38.57 30.30 -44.36
C VAL A 610 37.45 29.94 -45.34
N LYS A 611 36.25 29.73 -44.80
CA LYS A 611 35.01 29.75 -45.60
C LYS A 611 34.41 31.15 -45.53
N SER A 612 33.86 31.64 -46.63
CA SER A 612 33.25 32.97 -46.70
C SER A 612 31.88 32.89 -47.34
N ASP A 613 30.98 33.80 -46.93
CA ASP A 613 29.70 34.02 -47.60
C ASP A 613 29.95 34.48 -49.04
N ALA A 614 29.14 33.99 -49.99
CA ALA A 614 29.26 34.28 -51.42
C ALA A 614 29.29 35.79 -51.73
N ARG A 615 28.68 36.61 -50.88
CA ARG A 615 28.64 38.07 -51.00
C ARG A 615 29.99 38.75 -50.75
N VAL A 616 30.90 38.11 -50.01
CA VAL A 616 32.20 38.68 -49.60
C VAL A 616 33.40 37.86 -50.05
N THR A 617 33.19 36.72 -50.70
CA THR A 617 34.26 35.80 -51.16
C THR A 617 35.35 36.53 -51.93
N ALA A 618 35.00 37.37 -52.91
CA ALA A 618 35.98 38.11 -53.71
C ALA A 618 36.82 39.12 -52.91
N VAL A 619 36.30 39.63 -51.79
CA VAL A 619 37.05 40.53 -50.90
C VAL A 619 38.00 39.72 -50.02
N ILE A 620 37.54 38.58 -49.49
CA ILE A 620 38.36 37.69 -48.68
C ILE A 620 39.51 37.09 -49.49
N GLU A 621 39.23 36.64 -50.72
CA GLU A 621 40.25 36.17 -51.67
C GLU A 621 41.35 37.21 -51.88
N ARG A 622 41.00 38.49 -52.05
CA ARG A 622 41.98 39.57 -52.29
C ARG A 622 42.74 39.98 -51.03
N LEU A 623 42.10 39.93 -49.86
CA LEU A 623 42.72 40.32 -48.59
C LEU A 623 43.65 39.24 -48.04
N LEU A 624 43.36 37.97 -48.33
CA LEU A 624 44.16 36.82 -47.92
C LEU A 624 45.00 36.23 -49.06
N ASP A 625 45.04 36.90 -50.21
CA ASP A 625 45.92 36.54 -51.32
C ASP A 625 47.39 36.62 -50.89
N ASP A 626 48.17 35.62 -51.25
CA ASP A 626 49.57 35.46 -50.82
C ASP A 626 49.77 35.58 -49.29
N VAL A 627 48.80 35.14 -48.47
CA VAL A 627 48.94 35.05 -47.01
C VAL A 627 49.19 33.60 -46.58
N LEU A 628 50.37 33.34 -46.01
CA LEU A 628 50.81 32.02 -45.58
C LEU A 628 50.83 31.92 -44.05
N ILE A 629 50.22 30.87 -43.51
CA ILE A 629 50.20 30.59 -42.07
C ILE A 629 51.43 29.77 -41.69
N VAL A 630 52.17 30.22 -40.69
CA VAL A 630 53.39 29.58 -40.19
C VAL A 630 53.32 29.34 -38.68
N PRO A 631 54.13 28.43 -38.11
CA PRO A 631 54.08 28.12 -36.68
C PRO A 631 54.48 29.30 -35.78
N ASP A 632 55.56 30.00 -36.17
CA ASP A 632 56.21 31.03 -35.36
C ASP A 632 56.89 32.10 -36.26
N ILE A 633 57.25 33.24 -35.67
CA ILE A 633 57.87 34.35 -36.39
C ILE A 633 59.25 33.98 -36.96
N ALA A 634 59.98 33.07 -36.33
CA ALA A 634 61.28 32.62 -36.82
C ALA A 634 61.14 31.88 -38.16
N SER A 635 60.05 31.13 -38.33
CA SER A 635 59.67 30.44 -39.56
C SER A 635 59.29 31.44 -40.66
N ALA A 636 58.54 32.50 -40.32
CA ALA A 636 58.26 33.61 -41.24
C ALA A 636 59.54 34.28 -41.77
N VAL A 637 60.51 34.55 -40.89
CA VAL A 637 61.79 35.19 -41.25
C VAL A 637 62.63 34.32 -42.18
N ARG A 638 62.69 33.00 -41.94
CA ARG A 638 63.42 32.06 -42.82
C ARG A 638 62.83 32.05 -44.23
N LEU A 639 61.50 31.91 -44.33
CA LEU A 639 60.76 31.81 -45.60
C LEU A 639 60.71 33.14 -46.37
N ARG A 640 60.97 34.27 -45.71
CA ARG A 640 60.97 35.59 -46.35
C ARG A 640 61.96 35.72 -47.51
N SER A 641 63.09 35.00 -47.43
CA SER A 641 64.13 35.04 -48.46
C SER A 641 63.71 34.34 -49.76
N SER A 642 62.88 33.30 -49.69
CA SER A 642 62.37 32.55 -50.84
C SER A 642 61.04 33.09 -51.38
N LEU A 643 60.25 33.74 -50.52
CA LEU A 643 58.92 34.27 -50.85
C LEU A 643 58.82 35.76 -50.44
N PRO A 644 59.44 36.68 -51.20
CA PRO A 644 59.54 38.09 -50.84
C PRO A 644 58.22 38.87 -50.96
N SER A 645 57.27 38.38 -51.76
CA SER A 645 55.96 38.99 -52.00
C SER A 645 54.85 38.50 -51.06
N THR A 646 55.13 37.48 -50.24
CA THR A 646 54.14 36.80 -49.39
C THR A 646 54.08 37.45 -48.00
N THR A 647 52.86 37.50 -47.44
CA THR A 647 52.61 37.89 -46.06
C THR A 647 52.56 36.64 -45.19
N PHE A 648 53.24 36.64 -44.05
CA PHE A 648 53.26 35.49 -43.15
C PHE A 648 52.50 35.81 -41.86
N ALA A 649 51.56 34.96 -41.48
CA ALA A 649 50.82 35.06 -40.23
C ALA A 649 51.14 33.86 -39.33
N THR A 650 51.52 34.10 -38.08
CA THR A 650 51.78 33.02 -37.12
C THR A 650 50.48 32.55 -36.47
N VAL A 651 50.45 31.31 -35.98
CA VAL A 651 49.29 30.76 -35.23
C VAL A 651 48.91 31.62 -34.02
N GLN A 652 49.87 32.35 -33.44
CA GLN A 652 49.66 33.25 -32.31
C GLN A 652 49.18 34.65 -32.72
N GLY A 653 49.04 34.94 -34.01
CA GLY A 653 48.55 36.22 -34.53
C GLY A 653 49.64 37.28 -34.77
N GLU A 654 50.90 36.87 -34.88
CA GLU A 654 51.98 37.78 -35.31
C GLU A 654 52.02 37.82 -36.85
N LEU A 655 52.31 38.99 -37.43
CA LEU A 655 52.26 39.22 -38.87
C LEU A 655 53.59 39.76 -39.40
N LEU A 656 54.13 39.16 -40.46
CA LEU A 656 55.21 39.72 -41.28
C LEU A 656 54.63 40.10 -42.65
N GLY A 657 54.36 41.39 -42.86
CA GLY A 657 53.79 41.92 -44.10
C GLY A 657 54.75 41.83 -45.28
N LYS A 658 54.23 41.81 -46.52
CA LYS A 658 55.01 41.85 -47.77
C LYS A 658 55.93 43.08 -47.89
N GLU A 659 55.65 44.14 -47.15
CA GLU A 659 56.46 45.34 -47.01
C GLU A 659 57.66 45.20 -46.04
N GLY A 660 57.74 44.08 -45.30
CA GLY A 660 58.80 43.80 -44.33
C GLY A 660 58.52 44.30 -42.91
N VAL A 661 57.32 44.79 -42.65
CA VAL A 661 56.88 45.21 -41.31
C VAL A 661 56.46 43.98 -40.50
N MET A 662 57.05 43.83 -39.30
CA MET A 662 56.63 42.83 -38.32
C MET A 662 55.67 43.46 -37.31
N ARG A 663 54.51 42.84 -37.11
CA ARG A 663 53.52 43.21 -36.10
C ARG A 663 53.35 42.05 -35.14
N GLY A 664 53.53 42.30 -33.86
CA GLY A 664 53.39 41.29 -32.82
C GLY A 664 53.29 41.96 -31.45
N GLY A 665 52.63 41.28 -30.52
CA GLY A 665 52.37 41.79 -29.18
C GLY A 665 51.06 41.23 -28.64
N VAL A 666 51.03 40.95 -27.33
CA VAL A 666 49.83 40.50 -26.65
C VAL A 666 49.02 41.74 -26.26
N ALA A 667 47.88 41.97 -26.94
CA ALA A 667 46.84 42.81 -26.38
C ALA A 667 46.35 42.12 -25.09
N GLY A 668 46.24 42.87 -23.98
CA GLY A 668 46.12 42.31 -22.62
C GLY A 668 45.06 41.20 -22.44
N ASP A 669 45.24 40.39 -21.39
CA ASP A 669 44.63 39.10 -20.99
C ASP A 669 43.12 38.82 -21.20
N GLY A 670 42.36 39.66 -21.90
CA GLY A 670 40.92 39.51 -22.09
C GLY A 670 40.37 39.67 -23.52
N SER A 671 41.15 40.03 -24.54
CA SER A 671 40.60 40.12 -25.90
C SER A 671 40.68 38.77 -26.62
N ALA A 672 39.78 37.84 -26.29
CA ALA A 672 39.58 36.63 -27.09
C ALA A 672 39.26 37.03 -28.55
N SER A 673 39.82 36.30 -29.51
CA SER A 673 39.64 36.53 -30.95
C SER A 673 38.14 36.64 -31.31
N VAL A 674 37.80 37.62 -32.13
CA VAL A 674 36.41 37.83 -32.58
C VAL A 674 35.90 36.62 -33.37
N LEU A 675 36.78 36.01 -34.17
CA LEU A 675 36.48 34.82 -34.95
C LEU A 675 36.34 33.56 -34.08
N GLU A 676 37.20 33.39 -33.05
CA GLU A 676 37.07 32.28 -32.08
C GLU A 676 35.69 32.30 -31.38
N ARG A 677 35.21 33.48 -30.96
CA ARG A 677 33.89 33.60 -30.33
C ARG A 677 32.74 33.32 -31.28
N GLN A 678 32.83 33.73 -32.55
CA GLN A 678 31.78 33.46 -33.53
C GLN A 678 31.71 31.96 -33.89
N ASN A 679 32.86 31.29 -33.99
CA ASN A 679 32.91 29.84 -34.15
C ASN A 679 32.34 29.13 -32.91
N GLU A 680 32.66 29.62 -31.70
CA GLU A 680 32.10 29.10 -30.45
C GLU A 680 30.58 29.24 -30.37
N VAL A 681 30.02 30.37 -30.83
CA VAL A 681 28.56 30.55 -30.95
C VAL A 681 27.98 29.47 -31.87
N ARG A 682 28.53 29.26 -33.07
CA ARG A 682 28.01 28.27 -34.02
C ARG A 682 28.10 26.84 -33.48
N SER A 683 29.20 26.48 -32.81
CA SER A 683 29.34 25.15 -32.21
C SER A 683 28.36 24.95 -31.06
N LEU A 684 28.21 25.96 -30.18
CA LEU A 684 27.26 25.89 -29.07
C LEU A 684 25.81 25.90 -29.55
N GLU A 685 25.49 26.56 -30.66
CA GLU A 685 24.16 26.49 -31.30
C GLU A 685 23.81 25.08 -31.76
N ALA A 686 24.75 24.39 -32.41
CA ALA A 686 24.58 23.01 -32.84
C ALA A 686 24.46 22.06 -31.62
N GLU A 687 25.33 22.20 -30.62
CA GLU A 687 25.28 21.39 -29.38
C GLU A 687 23.96 21.59 -28.63
N VAL A 688 23.49 22.84 -28.48
CA VAL A 688 22.22 23.15 -27.81
C VAL A 688 21.04 22.56 -28.57
N ALA A 689 21.03 22.62 -29.90
CA ALA A 689 19.98 22.03 -30.74
C ALA A 689 19.92 20.50 -30.62
N GLU A 690 21.07 19.83 -30.60
CA GLU A 690 21.15 18.37 -30.41
C GLU A 690 20.68 17.97 -29.00
N LEU A 691 21.14 18.69 -27.96
CA LEU A 691 20.73 18.45 -26.58
C LEU A 691 19.25 18.74 -26.32
N THR A 692 18.65 19.73 -26.99
CA THR A 692 17.19 19.98 -26.88
C THR A 692 16.38 18.84 -27.49
N ALA A 693 16.79 18.32 -28.65
CA ALA A 693 16.15 17.15 -29.24
C ALA A 693 16.26 15.91 -28.33
N SER A 694 17.44 15.68 -27.75
CA SER A 694 17.68 14.58 -26.81
C SER A 694 16.88 14.71 -25.51
N GLU A 695 16.72 15.93 -24.98
CA GLU A 695 15.87 16.22 -23.81
C GLU A 695 14.39 15.89 -24.11
N GLU A 696 13.90 16.27 -25.28
CA GLU A 696 12.52 16.00 -25.68
C GLU A 696 12.25 14.50 -25.82
N GLU A 697 13.18 13.75 -26.40
CA GLU A 697 13.12 12.28 -26.48
C GLU A 697 13.11 11.63 -25.09
N ALA A 698 14.04 12.03 -24.21
CA ALA A 698 14.11 11.51 -22.84
C ALA A 698 12.83 11.82 -22.04
N ARG A 699 12.28 13.03 -22.20
CA ARG A 699 11.04 13.44 -21.53
C ARG A 699 9.81 12.67 -22.05
N ASN A 700 9.76 12.39 -23.35
CA ASN A 700 8.71 11.54 -23.92
C ASN A 700 8.82 10.11 -23.40
N LYS A 701 10.04 9.58 -23.24
CA LYS A 701 10.25 8.26 -22.65
C LYS A 701 9.79 8.16 -21.20
N VAL A 702 10.06 9.19 -20.40
CA VAL A 702 9.55 9.30 -19.02
C VAL A 702 8.02 9.26 -19.00
N LYS A 703 7.35 10.05 -19.86
CA LYS A 703 5.88 10.05 -19.95
C LYS A 703 5.29 8.69 -20.35
N GLU A 704 5.91 8.01 -21.33
CA GLU A 704 5.50 6.67 -21.77
C GLU A 704 5.58 5.68 -20.61
N LEU A 705 6.70 5.67 -19.88
CA LEU A 705 6.93 4.79 -18.74
C LEU A 705 6.02 5.13 -17.55
N GLU A 706 5.73 6.40 -17.30
CA GLU A 706 4.75 6.82 -16.29
C GLU A 706 3.35 6.29 -16.59
N GLY A 707 2.88 6.40 -17.85
CA GLY A 707 1.60 5.85 -18.27
C GLY A 707 1.54 4.33 -18.10
N ARG A 708 2.57 3.64 -18.58
CA ARG A 708 2.67 2.17 -18.43
C ARG A 708 2.74 1.72 -16.98
N LEU A 709 3.39 2.49 -16.10
CA LEU A 709 3.46 2.20 -14.68
C LEU A 709 2.09 2.31 -14.02
N THR A 710 1.28 3.31 -14.41
CA THR A 710 -0.10 3.44 -13.90
C THR A 710 -1.00 2.28 -14.31
N GLU A 711 -0.91 1.84 -15.57
CA GLU A 711 -1.65 0.67 -16.07
C GLU A 711 -1.26 -0.62 -15.32
N LEU A 712 0.04 -0.84 -15.13
CA LEU A 712 0.55 -2.00 -14.39
C LEU A 712 0.19 -1.95 -12.90
N GLN A 713 0.13 -0.75 -12.30
CA GLN A 713 -0.31 -0.59 -10.92
C GLN A 713 -1.78 -1.01 -10.75
N GLU A 714 -2.65 -0.62 -11.68
CA GLU A 714 -4.05 -1.07 -11.70
C GLU A 714 -4.15 -2.59 -11.90
N GLU A 715 -3.35 -3.17 -12.80
CA GLU A 715 -3.31 -4.62 -13.04
C GLU A 715 -2.87 -5.41 -11.78
N VAL A 716 -1.89 -4.90 -11.03
CA VAL A 716 -1.44 -5.47 -9.76
C VAL A 716 -2.55 -5.44 -8.71
N GLU A 717 -3.23 -4.30 -8.52
CA GLU A 717 -4.33 -4.19 -7.55
C GLU A 717 -5.51 -5.09 -7.91
N VAL A 718 -5.92 -5.13 -9.19
CA VAL A 718 -7.00 -6.03 -9.65
C VAL A 718 -6.63 -7.50 -9.43
N SER A 719 -5.38 -7.88 -9.72
CA SER A 719 -4.92 -9.27 -9.51
C SER A 719 -4.85 -9.61 -8.01
N ARG A 720 -4.44 -8.67 -7.17
CA ARG A 720 -4.43 -8.81 -5.71
C ARG A 720 -5.85 -9.00 -5.16
N GLU A 721 -6.81 -8.17 -5.58
CA GLU A 721 -8.21 -8.27 -5.15
C GLU A 721 -8.83 -9.62 -5.54
N ARG A 722 -8.57 -10.10 -6.77
CA ARG A 722 -9.02 -11.42 -7.22
C ARG A 722 -8.44 -12.54 -6.36
N LEU A 723 -7.12 -12.51 -6.12
CA LEU A 723 -6.44 -13.48 -5.26
C LEU A 723 -7.01 -13.48 -3.83
N GLN A 724 -7.22 -12.30 -3.26
CA GLN A 724 -7.75 -12.15 -1.90
C GLN A 724 -9.19 -12.65 -1.79
N ARG A 725 -10.05 -12.31 -2.76
CA ARG A 725 -11.44 -12.82 -2.82
C ARG A 725 -11.46 -14.34 -2.87
N GLN A 726 -10.63 -14.93 -3.73
CA GLN A 726 -10.54 -16.39 -3.87
C GLN A 726 -10.02 -17.07 -2.59
N LYS A 727 -9.01 -16.49 -1.92
CA LYS A 727 -8.50 -16.98 -0.63
C LYS A 727 -9.57 -16.97 0.46
N VAL A 728 -10.39 -15.91 0.52
CA VAL A 728 -11.53 -15.84 1.45
C VAL A 728 -12.57 -16.92 1.13
N GLU A 729 -12.91 -17.10 -0.15
CA GLU A 729 -13.88 -18.13 -0.58
C GLU A 729 -13.43 -19.54 -0.20
N VAL A 730 -12.16 -19.90 -0.47
CA VAL A 730 -11.59 -21.19 -0.02
C VAL A 730 -11.65 -21.33 1.50
N SER A 731 -11.33 -20.28 2.26
CA SER A 731 -11.42 -20.34 3.73
C SER A 731 -12.85 -20.56 4.22
N THR A 732 -13.85 -19.94 3.58
CA THR A 732 -15.26 -20.18 3.92
C THR A 732 -15.70 -21.60 3.61
N LEU A 733 -15.31 -22.14 2.45
CA LEU A 733 -15.62 -23.52 2.05
C LEU A 733 -14.90 -24.54 2.94
N GLN A 734 -13.66 -24.27 3.36
CA GLN A 734 -12.94 -25.09 4.34
C GLN A 734 -13.64 -25.12 5.70
N GLY A 735 -14.19 -23.99 6.15
CA GLY A 735 -15.02 -23.94 7.35
C GLY A 735 -16.29 -24.78 7.23
N GLN A 736 -16.99 -24.69 6.10
CA GLN A 736 -18.16 -25.53 5.81
C GLN A 736 -17.80 -27.02 5.75
N LEU A 737 -16.69 -27.38 5.09
CA LEU A 737 -16.19 -28.75 5.01
C LEU A 737 -15.84 -29.30 6.41
N SER A 738 -15.26 -28.49 7.29
CA SER A 738 -14.98 -28.86 8.67
C SER A 738 -16.27 -29.17 9.46
N LEU A 739 -17.30 -28.34 9.29
CA LEU A 739 -18.61 -28.57 9.93
C LEU A 739 -19.25 -29.85 9.41
N ALA A 740 -19.31 -30.04 8.09
CA ALA A 740 -19.85 -31.25 7.47
C ALA A 740 -19.07 -32.51 7.92
N THR A 741 -17.75 -32.44 8.01
CA THR A 741 -16.91 -33.55 8.49
C THR A 741 -17.25 -33.91 9.94
N ARG A 742 -17.42 -32.92 10.82
CA ARG A 742 -17.82 -33.15 12.21
C ARG A 742 -19.24 -33.71 12.32
N GLU A 743 -20.15 -33.31 11.43
CA GLU A 743 -21.48 -33.88 11.35
C GLU A 743 -21.42 -35.36 10.92
N VAL A 744 -20.63 -35.71 9.91
CA VAL A 744 -20.37 -37.11 9.52
C VAL A 744 -19.88 -37.93 10.71
N GLU A 745 -18.86 -37.47 11.44
CA GLU A 745 -18.34 -38.17 12.64
C GLU A 745 -19.41 -38.35 13.73
N ASN A 746 -20.23 -37.33 13.97
CA ASN A 746 -21.33 -37.39 14.95
C ASN A 746 -22.42 -38.40 14.53
N PHE A 747 -22.76 -38.48 13.24
CA PHE A 747 -23.73 -39.44 12.74
C PHE A 747 -23.18 -40.86 12.69
N GLU A 748 -21.89 -41.03 12.35
CA GLU A 748 -21.21 -42.33 12.42
C GLU A 748 -21.20 -42.89 13.84
N THR A 749 -20.84 -42.07 14.83
CA THR A 749 -20.84 -42.48 16.24
C THR A 749 -22.24 -42.84 16.75
N LYS A 750 -23.27 -42.07 16.40
CA LYS A 750 -24.67 -42.42 16.69
C LYS A 750 -25.07 -43.74 16.05
N LEU A 751 -24.75 -43.94 14.76
CA LEU A 751 -25.07 -45.16 14.03
C LEU A 751 -24.37 -46.38 14.65
N THR A 752 -23.10 -46.25 15.07
CA THR A 752 -22.39 -47.32 15.76
C THR A 752 -23.04 -47.69 17.10
N ASN A 753 -23.52 -46.72 17.87
CA ASN A 753 -24.19 -46.96 19.15
C ASN A 753 -25.53 -47.68 18.94
N VAL A 754 -26.35 -47.22 17.99
CA VAL A 754 -27.63 -47.86 17.65
C VAL A 754 -27.42 -49.30 17.16
N ARG A 755 -26.41 -49.53 16.30
CA ARG A 755 -26.04 -50.89 15.85
C ARG A 755 -25.61 -51.78 17.00
N TRP A 756 -24.84 -51.26 17.94
CA TRP A 756 -24.39 -52.00 19.11
C TRP A 756 -25.57 -52.37 20.02
N GLU A 757 -26.46 -51.42 20.33
CA GLU A 757 -27.67 -51.66 21.13
C GLU A 757 -28.60 -52.68 20.47
N ARG A 758 -28.78 -52.59 19.15
CA ARG A 758 -29.56 -53.58 18.39
C ARG A 758 -28.94 -54.98 18.48
N GLY A 759 -27.62 -55.09 18.36
CA GLY A 759 -26.90 -56.35 18.52
C GLY A 759 -27.04 -56.97 19.91
N GLU A 760 -26.99 -56.15 20.97
CA GLU A 760 -27.28 -56.57 22.35
C GLU A 760 -28.72 -57.11 22.50
N LEU A 761 -29.70 -56.41 21.94
CA LEU A 761 -31.10 -56.85 22.00
C LEU A 761 -31.35 -58.14 21.21
N GLU A 762 -30.72 -58.32 20.04
CA GLU A 762 -30.82 -59.58 19.29
C GLU A 762 -30.25 -60.78 20.06
N GLN A 763 -29.14 -60.59 20.81
CA GLN A 763 -28.59 -61.64 21.67
C GLN A 763 -29.51 -61.97 22.85
N ARG A 764 -30.13 -60.94 23.46
CA ARG A 764 -31.12 -61.14 24.53
C ARG A 764 -32.39 -61.83 24.01
N GLU A 765 -32.83 -61.53 22.80
CA GLU A 765 -33.97 -62.21 22.18
C GLU A 765 -33.66 -63.71 21.98
N ARG A 766 -32.48 -64.06 21.47
CA ARG A 766 -32.07 -65.46 21.29
C ARG A 766 -32.03 -66.23 22.60
N THR A 767 -31.38 -65.68 23.63
CA THR A 767 -31.30 -66.34 24.95
C THR A 767 -32.66 -66.49 25.62
N ALA A 768 -33.56 -65.51 25.49
CA ALA A 768 -34.93 -65.62 25.97
C ALA A 768 -35.77 -66.64 25.18
N ALA A 769 -35.55 -66.78 23.87
CA ALA A 769 -36.21 -67.79 23.04
C ALA A 769 -35.78 -69.21 23.42
N ASP A 770 -34.47 -69.44 23.62
CA ASP A 770 -33.93 -70.74 24.05
C ASP A 770 -34.47 -71.14 25.45
N ALA A 771 -34.54 -70.17 26.38
CA ALA A 771 -35.10 -70.39 27.71
C ALA A 771 -36.61 -70.68 27.68
N ARG A 772 -37.34 -70.14 26.70
CA ARG A 772 -38.76 -70.47 26.50
C ARG A 772 -38.92 -71.91 26.01
N GLU A 773 -38.12 -72.33 25.03
CA GLU A 773 -38.17 -73.68 24.47
C GLU A 773 -37.89 -74.75 25.55
N SER A 774 -36.94 -74.50 26.45
CA SER A 774 -36.69 -75.41 27.58
C SER A 774 -37.87 -75.49 28.56
N LEU A 775 -38.51 -74.37 28.89
CA LEU A 775 -39.70 -74.33 29.73
C LEU A 775 -40.90 -75.03 29.07
N GLU A 776 -41.06 -74.90 27.75
CA GLU A 776 -42.09 -75.62 26.98
C GLU A 776 -41.88 -77.15 27.05
N HIS A 777 -40.63 -77.61 27.01
CA HIS A 777 -40.27 -79.02 27.20
C HIS A 777 -40.56 -79.52 28.63
N GLU A 778 -40.20 -78.75 29.66
CA GLU A 778 -40.49 -79.06 31.06
C GLU A 778 -42.01 -79.14 31.32
N LEU A 779 -42.78 -78.22 30.74
CA LEU A 779 -44.24 -78.20 30.83
C LEU A 779 -44.87 -79.43 30.18
N ALA A 780 -44.37 -79.87 29.02
CA ALA A 780 -44.86 -81.07 28.35
C ALA A 780 -44.63 -82.32 29.21
N SER A 781 -43.43 -82.48 29.77
CA SER A 781 -43.08 -83.58 30.68
C SER A 781 -43.94 -83.58 31.95
N ALA A 782 -44.18 -82.41 32.56
CA ALA A 782 -45.03 -82.28 33.73
C ALA A 782 -46.50 -82.64 33.43
N ARG A 783 -47.01 -82.32 32.24
CA ARG A 783 -48.36 -82.69 31.80
C ARG A 783 -48.51 -84.19 31.57
N GLU A 784 -47.58 -84.84 30.88
CA GLU A 784 -47.59 -86.29 30.70
C GLU A 784 -47.58 -87.03 32.04
N ARG A 785 -46.77 -86.54 32.99
CA ARG A 785 -46.73 -87.11 34.34
C ARG A 785 -48.02 -86.91 35.12
N LEU A 786 -48.69 -85.77 34.96
CA LEU A 786 -49.98 -85.51 35.58
C LEU A 786 -51.06 -86.44 35.01
N GLU A 787 -51.12 -86.63 33.69
CA GLU A 787 -52.07 -87.55 33.04
C GLU A 787 -51.89 -89.00 33.51
N ALA A 788 -50.63 -89.47 33.66
CA ALA A 788 -50.33 -90.79 34.19
C ALA A 788 -50.82 -90.95 35.64
N LEU A 789 -50.57 -89.95 36.50
CA LEU A 789 -51.03 -89.95 37.89
C LEU A 789 -52.56 -89.91 38.01
N GLU A 790 -53.25 -89.16 37.16
CA GLU A 790 -54.71 -89.13 37.12
C GLU A 790 -55.30 -90.47 36.66
N ALA A 791 -54.65 -91.16 35.70
CA ALA A 791 -55.05 -92.48 35.27
C ALA A 791 -54.88 -93.52 36.40
N ASP A 792 -53.77 -93.47 37.14
CA ASP A 792 -53.53 -94.33 38.31
C ASP A 792 -54.52 -94.06 39.44
N GLN A 793 -54.89 -92.80 39.69
CA GLN A 793 -55.94 -92.48 40.67
C GLN A 793 -57.29 -93.10 40.29
N ARG A 794 -57.70 -93.05 39.01
CA ARG A 794 -58.95 -93.65 38.56
C ARG A 794 -58.94 -95.18 38.72
N ARG A 795 -57.79 -95.81 38.42
CA ARG A 795 -57.59 -97.25 38.59
C ARG A 795 -57.68 -97.65 40.07
N LEU A 796 -56.89 -96.99 40.94
CA LEU A 796 -56.87 -97.27 42.38
C LEU A 796 -58.22 -96.98 43.07
N GLN A 797 -58.95 -95.95 42.62
CA GLN A 797 -60.32 -95.68 43.10
C GLN A 797 -61.28 -96.81 42.75
N SER A 798 -61.22 -97.34 41.52
CA SER A 798 -62.02 -98.50 41.11
C SER A 798 -61.64 -99.77 41.90
N GLU A 799 -60.35 -99.99 42.16
CA GLU A 799 -59.87 -101.12 42.95
C GLU A 799 -60.36 -101.03 44.40
N ALA A 800 -60.32 -99.84 45.02
CA ALA A 800 -60.85 -99.60 46.36
C ALA A 800 -62.36 -99.88 46.47
N ASP A 801 -63.15 -99.40 45.49
CA ASP A 801 -64.60 -99.62 45.47
C ASP A 801 -64.96 -101.11 45.32
N THR A 802 -64.16 -101.89 44.59
CA THR A 802 -64.36 -103.34 44.46
C THR A 802 -63.97 -104.11 45.72
N ALA A 803 -62.90 -103.72 46.41
CA ALA A 803 -62.48 -104.31 47.68
C ALA A 803 -63.51 -104.04 48.79
N ALA A 804 -64.12 -102.84 48.81
CA ALA A 804 -65.18 -102.47 49.75
C ALA A 804 -66.45 -103.32 49.60
N ARG A 805 -66.86 -103.65 48.37
CA ARG A 805 -68.02 -104.52 48.13
C ARG A 805 -67.80 -105.95 48.62
N ARG A 806 -66.61 -106.51 48.37
CA ARG A 806 -66.23 -107.86 48.84
C ARG A 806 -66.15 -107.94 50.37
N GLU A 807 -65.65 -106.88 51.02
CA GLU A 807 -65.64 -106.79 52.48
C GLU A 807 -67.06 -106.84 53.07
N SER A 808 -68.01 -106.13 52.46
CA SER A 808 -69.41 -106.07 52.93
C SER A 808 -70.12 -107.43 52.84
N GLU A 809 -69.91 -108.19 51.76
CA GLU A 809 -70.51 -109.53 51.58
C GLU A 809 -69.97 -110.54 52.61
N PHE A 810 -68.66 -110.49 52.91
CA PHE A 810 -68.06 -111.35 53.94
C PHE A 810 -68.41 -110.90 55.37
N ALA A 811 -68.70 -109.62 55.60
CA ALA A 811 -69.10 -109.11 56.91
C ALA A 811 -70.54 -109.54 57.30
N GLU A 812 -71.45 -109.65 56.34
CA GLU A 812 -72.84 -110.08 56.59
C GLU A 812 -72.93 -111.56 56.99
N GLY A 813 -72.32 -112.48 56.23
CA GLY A 813 -72.34 -113.92 56.55
C GLY A 813 -71.57 -114.29 57.82
N LEU A 814 -70.66 -113.43 58.25
CA LEU A 814 -69.85 -113.61 59.44
C LEU A 814 -70.58 -113.05 60.69
N ASN A 815 -71.42 -112.02 60.55
CA ASN A 815 -72.27 -111.53 61.64
C ASN A 815 -73.35 -112.54 62.08
N GLU A 816 -73.92 -113.35 61.18
CA GLU A 816 -74.89 -114.39 61.57
C GLU A 816 -74.25 -115.55 62.35
N LEU A 817 -73.08 -116.06 61.91
CA LEU A 817 -72.34 -117.10 62.65
C LEU A 817 -71.65 -116.56 63.91
N ARG A 818 -71.20 -115.29 63.93
CA ARG A 818 -70.72 -114.64 65.15
C ARG A 818 -71.85 -114.42 66.14
N MET A 819 -73.07 -114.10 65.74
CA MET A 819 -74.16 -113.90 66.71
C MET A 819 -74.50 -115.16 67.51
N SER A 820 -74.36 -116.36 66.93
CA SER A 820 -74.70 -117.62 67.60
C SER A 820 -73.54 -118.18 68.43
N LEU A 821 -72.32 -118.15 67.90
CA LEU A 821 -71.13 -118.64 68.59
C LEU A 821 -70.55 -117.62 69.57
N ALA A 822 -70.67 -116.31 69.30
CA ALA A 822 -70.23 -115.29 70.26
C ALA A 822 -71.13 -115.19 71.49
N VAL A 823 -72.35 -115.77 71.50
CA VAL A 823 -73.13 -115.88 72.74
C VAL A 823 -72.52 -116.91 73.70
N GLU A 824 -72.03 -118.03 73.19
CA GLU A 824 -71.43 -119.09 74.01
C GLU A 824 -69.92 -118.88 74.18
N ARG A 825 -69.13 -118.59 73.12
CA ARG A 825 -67.68 -118.29 73.14
C ARG A 825 -67.29 -117.06 73.93
N ARG A 826 -68.02 -115.94 73.80
CA ARG A 826 -67.74 -114.79 74.68
C ARG A 826 -67.94 -115.14 76.13
N ALA A 827 -68.80 -116.10 76.46
CA ALA A 827 -69.03 -116.38 77.85
C ALA A 827 -67.88 -117.26 78.44
N LYS A 828 -67.35 -118.31 77.78
CA LYS A 828 -66.18 -119.07 78.30
C LYS A 828 -64.82 -118.43 78.03
N GLN A 829 -64.58 -117.91 76.83
CA GLN A 829 -63.26 -117.46 76.40
C GLN A 829 -62.97 -116.07 76.95
N ALA A 830 -64.00 -115.22 77.13
CA ALA A 830 -63.83 -114.02 77.96
C ALA A 830 -63.62 -114.34 79.44
N ALA A 831 -63.90 -115.56 79.89
CA ALA A 831 -63.48 -116.02 81.21
C ALA A 831 -62.04 -116.60 81.15
N GLU A 832 -61.78 -117.63 80.33
CA GLU A 832 -60.52 -118.40 80.23
C GLU A 832 -59.33 -117.60 79.65
N GLU A 833 -59.55 -116.72 78.67
CA GLU A 833 -58.54 -115.84 78.05
C GLU A 833 -58.57 -114.41 78.58
N GLN A 834 -59.45 -114.03 79.50
CA GLN A 834 -59.11 -112.86 80.32
C GLN A 834 -57.94 -113.21 81.26
N GLN A 835 -57.84 -114.45 81.72
CA GLN A 835 -56.92 -114.79 82.80
C GLN A 835 -55.43 -114.96 82.42
N LYS A 836 -55.04 -115.09 81.15
CA LYS A 836 -53.62 -115.32 80.76
C LYS A 836 -52.97 -114.15 80.01
N PRO A 837 -53.65 -113.48 79.06
CA PRO A 837 -53.23 -112.21 78.50
C PRO A 837 -53.26 -111.08 79.54
N MET A 838 -54.18 -111.05 80.51
CA MET A 838 -54.11 -110.02 81.57
C MET A 838 -52.80 -110.10 82.36
N GLU A 839 -52.33 -111.32 82.65
CA GLU A 839 -51.08 -111.55 83.37
C GLU A 839 -49.83 -111.20 82.53
N ALA A 840 -49.81 -111.55 81.24
CA ALA A 840 -48.73 -111.20 80.31
C ALA A 840 -48.75 -109.71 79.89
N ARG A 841 -49.93 -109.11 79.74
CA ARG A 841 -50.15 -107.70 79.40
C ARG A 841 -49.76 -106.77 80.54
N LEU A 842 -49.97 -107.20 81.79
CA LEU A 842 -49.45 -106.49 82.97
C LEU A 842 -47.91 -106.42 82.98
N ALA A 843 -47.22 -107.44 82.44
CA ALA A 843 -45.76 -107.43 82.32
C ALA A 843 -45.27 -106.60 81.11
N GLU A 844 -45.89 -106.75 79.94
CA GLU A 844 -45.53 -106.03 78.70
C GLU A 844 -45.76 -104.52 78.81
N LEU A 845 -46.88 -104.08 79.41
CA LEU A 845 -47.17 -102.64 79.59
C LEU A 845 -46.18 -101.97 80.55
N ARG A 846 -45.61 -102.70 81.51
CA ARG A 846 -44.55 -102.18 82.41
C ARG A 846 -43.22 -101.97 81.69
N GLU A 847 -42.87 -102.84 80.74
CA GLU A 847 -41.63 -102.75 79.96
C GLU A 847 -41.66 -101.64 78.89
N VAL A 848 -42.82 -101.43 78.24
CA VAL A 848 -43.02 -100.34 77.26
C VAL A 848 -42.92 -98.96 77.91
N SER A 849 -43.48 -98.79 79.12
CA SER A 849 -43.35 -97.53 79.88
C SER A 849 -41.89 -97.18 80.16
N LEU A 850 -41.11 -98.16 80.65
CA LEU A 850 -39.69 -97.99 81.00
C LEU A 850 -38.81 -97.64 79.79
N ARG A 851 -39.09 -98.21 78.63
CA ARG A 851 -38.37 -97.91 77.38
C ARG A 851 -38.65 -96.50 76.88
N ARG A 852 -39.92 -96.04 76.94
CA ARG A 852 -40.30 -94.68 76.53
C ARG A 852 -39.74 -93.61 77.46
N GLU A 853 -39.64 -93.90 78.76
CA GLU A 853 -38.95 -93.04 79.73
C GLU A 853 -37.46 -92.83 79.35
N SER A 854 -36.75 -93.88 78.95
CA SER A 854 -35.34 -93.77 78.52
C SER A 854 -35.13 -92.99 77.21
N GLU A 855 -36.10 -93.03 76.28
CA GLU A 855 -36.04 -92.28 75.02
C GLU A 855 -36.31 -90.78 75.23
N ILE A 856 -37.21 -90.45 76.17
CA ILE A 856 -37.46 -89.07 76.60
C ILE A 856 -36.17 -88.45 77.16
N GLU A 857 -35.46 -89.15 78.05
CA GLU A 857 -34.23 -88.64 78.69
C GLU A 857 -33.13 -88.30 77.66
N ILE A 858 -32.99 -89.11 76.59
CA ILE A 858 -32.04 -88.85 75.50
C ILE A 858 -32.44 -87.64 74.65
N PHE A 859 -33.74 -87.43 74.42
CA PHE A 859 -34.23 -86.27 73.67
C PHE A 859 -34.12 -84.97 74.48
N GLU A 860 -34.35 -85.03 75.79
CA GLU A 860 -34.16 -83.90 76.70
C GLU A 860 -32.71 -83.43 76.73
N GLN A 861 -31.73 -84.35 76.83
CA GLN A 861 -30.31 -84.02 76.77
C GLN A 861 -29.89 -83.35 75.45
N ARG A 862 -30.51 -83.73 74.33
CA ARG A 862 -30.25 -83.13 73.00
C ARG A 862 -30.87 -81.75 72.84
N ILE A 863 -32.05 -81.53 73.41
CA ILE A 863 -32.68 -80.21 73.47
C ILE A 863 -31.81 -79.28 74.33
N GLU A 864 -31.33 -79.76 75.48
CA GLU A 864 -30.49 -78.97 76.38
C GLU A 864 -29.19 -78.50 75.68
N ALA A 865 -28.52 -79.38 74.95
CA ALA A 865 -27.33 -79.04 74.16
C ALA A 865 -27.61 -78.00 73.05
N ALA A 866 -28.72 -78.15 72.30
CA ALA A 866 -29.10 -77.21 71.25
C ALA A 866 -29.55 -75.83 71.80
N THR A 867 -30.19 -75.82 72.99
CA THR A 867 -30.55 -74.58 73.68
C THR A 867 -29.33 -73.84 74.23
N ALA A 868 -28.33 -74.55 74.74
CA ALA A 868 -27.08 -73.95 75.21
C ALA A 868 -26.27 -73.33 74.06
N GLU A 869 -26.19 -74.00 72.89
CA GLU A 869 -25.55 -73.45 71.69
C GLU A 869 -26.29 -72.20 71.16
N SER A 870 -27.63 -72.24 71.15
CA SER A 870 -28.44 -71.11 70.69
C SER A 870 -28.34 -69.90 71.63
N ALA A 871 -28.25 -70.11 72.95
CA ALA A 871 -28.04 -69.04 73.92
C ALA A 871 -26.69 -68.32 73.72
N ALA A 872 -25.62 -69.07 73.44
CA ALA A 872 -24.31 -68.48 73.12
C ALA A 872 -24.33 -67.70 71.79
N LEU A 873 -25.07 -68.18 70.78
CA LEU A 873 -25.23 -67.49 69.50
C LEU A 873 -26.10 -66.22 69.61
N TYR A 874 -27.07 -66.18 70.52
CA TYR A 874 -27.85 -64.97 70.79
C TYR A 874 -26.98 -63.83 71.35
N GLU A 875 -26.06 -64.15 72.26
CA GLU A 875 -25.10 -63.17 72.81
C GLU A 875 -24.15 -62.63 71.73
N GLN A 876 -23.73 -63.49 70.79
CA GLN A 876 -22.95 -63.09 69.61
C GLN A 876 -23.74 -62.22 68.62
N CYS A 877 -25.05 -62.46 68.47
CA CYS A 877 -25.91 -61.63 67.64
C CYS A 877 -26.10 -60.23 68.22
N GLU A 878 -26.29 -60.12 69.54
CA GLU A 878 -26.44 -58.82 70.22
C GLU A 878 -25.16 -57.98 70.15
N THR A 879 -23.99 -58.61 70.32
CA THR A 879 -22.69 -57.94 70.19
C THR A 879 -22.45 -57.44 68.76
N HIS A 880 -22.61 -58.28 67.74
CA HIS A 880 -22.43 -57.85 66.36
C HIS A 880 -23.50 -56.85 65.88
N ARG A 881 -24.72 -56.89 66.45
CA ARG A 881 -25.74 -55.87 66.17
C ARG A 881 -25.34 -54.52 66.75
N TYR A 882 -24.85 -54.48 67.98
CA TYR A 882 -24.37 -53.26 68.62
C TYR A 882 -23.17 -52.66 67.88
N GLU A 883 -22.18 -53.48 67.52
CA GLU A 883 -20.99 -53.05 66.74
C GLU A 883 -21.38 -52.53 65.35
N ALA A 884 -22.35 -53.17 64.68
CA ALA A 884 -22.84 -52.72 63.38
C ALA A 884 -23.60 -51.39 63.46
N ASP A 885 -24.41 -51.16 64.50
CA ASP A 885 -25.11 -49.90 64.71
C ASP A 885 -24.12 -48.77 65.05
N ASP A 886 -23.12 -49.03 65.89
CA ASP A 886 -22.09 -48.05 66.25
C ASP A 886 -21.26 -47.63 65.01
N LEU A 887 -20.78 -48.59 64.23
CA LEU A 887 -20.10 -48.34 62.95
C LEU A 887 -20.99 -47.59 61.94
N GLN A 888 -22.30 -47.87 61.91
CA GLN A 888 -23.24 -47.16 61.04
C GLN A 888 -23.42 -45.69 61.46
N THR A 889 -23.43 -45.39 62.76
CA THR A 889 -23.44 -44.01 63.26
C THR A 889 -22.14 -43.27 62.98
N GLU A 890 -20.99 -43.95 63.11
CA GLU A 890 -19.68 -43.38 62.80
C GLU A 890 -19.53 -43.08 61.31
N ILE A 891 -19.98 -43.97 60.42
CA ILE A 891 -20.01 -43.73 58.96
C ILE A 891 -20.87 -42.52 58.61
N ASN A 892 -22.02 -42.34 59.25
CA ASN A 892 -22.90 -41.20 58.99
C ASN A 892 -22.21 -39.89 59.42
N THR A 893 -21.60 -39.86 60.60
CA THR A 893 -20.87 -38.70 61.13
C THR A 893 -19.66 -38.34 60.25
N ARG A 894 -18.89 -39.34 59.80
CA ARG A 894 -17.76 -39.15 58.87
C ARG A 894 -18.20 -38.74 57.46
N SER A 895 -19.38 -39.19 57.02
CA SER A 895 -19.97 -38.78 55.73
C SER A 895 -20.40 -37.31 55.72
N GLU A 896 -20.82 -36.75 56.86
CA GLU A 896 -21.04 -35.31 57.01
C GLU A 896 -19.72 -34.52 56.93
N GLY A 897 -18.65 -35.03 57.56
CA GLY A 897 -17.30 -34.48 57.43
C GLY A 897 -16.78 -34.46 55.99
N ARG A 898 -17.08 -35.49 55.20
CA ARG A 898 -16.77 -35.54 53.75
C ARG A 898 -17.43 -34.39 52.98
N ASN A 899 -18.70 -34.10 53.27
CA ASN A 899 -19.41 -33.01 52.60
C ASN A 899 -18.80 -31.64 52.96
N GLY A 900 -18.30 -31.47 54.19
CA GLY A 900 -17.52 -30.28 54.59
C GLY A 900 -16.22 -30.12 53.82
N LEU A 901 -15.47 -31.22 53.60
CA LEU A 901 -14.22 -31.19 52.82
C LEU A 901 -14.47 -30.92 51.33
N LEU A 902 -15.56 -31.45 50.75
CA LEU A 902 -15.95 -31.14 49.37
C LEU A 902 -16.26 -29.65 49.19
N ALA A 903 -16.94 -29.01 50.14
CA ALA A 903 -17.19 -27.57 50.10
C ALA A 903 -15.89 -26.75 50.19
N VAL A 904 -14.90 -27.20 50.97
CA VAL A 904 -13.58 -26.55 51.05
C VAL A 904 -12.81 -26.69 49.73
N ILE A 905 -12.89 -27.86 49.06
CA ILE A 905 -12.30 -28.05 47.73
C ILE A 905 -12.95 -27.13 46.70
N GLU A 906 -14.29 -27.07 46.66
CA GLU A 906 -15.01 -26.17 45.74
C GLU A 906 -14.64 -24.70 45.96
N GLN A 907 -14.53 -24.28 47.23
CA GLN A 907 -14.13 -22.91 47.57
C GLN A 907 -12.69 -22.60 47.17
N ALA A 908 -11.75 -23.54 47.39
CA ALA A 908 -10.34 -23.37 47.01
C ALA A 908 -10.17 -23.37 45.47
N GLU A 909 -10.90 -24.22 44.75
CA GLU A 909 -10.90 -24.27 43.28
C GLU A 909 -11.53 -23.01 42.66
N ALA A 910 -12.60 -22.47 43.25
CA ALA A 910 -13.20 -21.21 42.81
C ALA A 910 -12.21 -20.05 42.94
N VAL A 911 -11.51 -19.94 44.08
CA VAL A 911 -10.49 -18.89 44.30
C VAL A 911 -9.33 -19.04 43.32
N LEU A 912 -8.83 -20.26 43.08
CA LEU A 912 -7.77 -20.51 42.10
C LEU A 912 -8.24 -20.20 40.66
N GLY A 913 -9.48 -20.57 40.32
CA GLY A 913 -10.09 -20.28 39.02
C GLY A 913 -10.23 -18.78 38.75
N ASP A 914 -10.63 -18.01 39.75
CA ASP A 914 -10.71 -16.55 39.65
C ASP A 914 -9.31 -15.91 39.51
N LEU A 915 -8.30 -16.41 40.23
CA LEU A 915 -6.92 -15.95 40.08
C LEU A 915 -6.38 -16.21 38.66
N ARG A 916 -6.63 -17.40 38.10
CA ARG A 916 -6.23 -17.75 36.72
C ARG A 916 -6.92 -16.88 35.66
N ARG A 917 -8.21 -16.55 35.88
CA ARG A 917 -8.93 -15.62 35.00
C ARG A 917 -8.38 -14.19 35.10
N GLN A 918 -8.00 -13.74 36.30
CA GLN A 918 -7.38 -12.44 36.49
C GLN A 918 -5.99 -12.39 35.83
N PHE A 919 -5.18 -13.44 35.99
CA PHE A 919 -3.88 -13.58 35.33
C PHE A 919 -4.03 -13.47 33.80
N SER A 920 -4.90 -14.28 33.20
CA SER A 920 -5.15 -14.24 31.76
C SER A 920 -5.61 -12.86 31.26
N LYS A 921 -6.46 -12.14 32.02
CA LYS A 921 -6.88 -10.79 31.66
C LYS A 921 -5.74 -9.78 31.70
N VAL A 922 -4.88 -9.85 32.73
CA VAL A 922 -3.72 -8.95 32.88
C VAL A 922 -2.71 -9.20 31.78
N THR A 923 -2.39 -10.46 31.45
CA THR A 923 -1.47 -10.82 30.37
C THR A 923 -2.00 -10.38 28.99
N GLU A 924 -3.31 -10.55 28.73
CA GLU A 924 -3.92 -10.08 27.48
C GLU A 924 -3.90 -8.54 27.36
N GLN A 925 -4.20 -7.82 28.44
CA GLN A 925 -4.12 -6.35 28.48
C GLN A 925 -2.70 -5.85 28.26
N LYS A 926 -1.71 -6.47 28.92
CA LYS A 926 -0.28 -6.17 28.74
C LYS A 926 0.15 -6.32 27.29
N GLY A 927 -0.17 -7.46 26.66
CA GLY A 927 0.15 -7.70 25.25
C GLY A 927 -0.48 -6.67 24.30
N ARG A 928 -1.71 -6.21 24.57
CA ARG A 928 -2.35 -5.14 23.77
C ARG A 928 -1.63 -3.80 23.91
N GLU A 929 -1.22 -3.44 25.13
CA GLU A 929 -0.50 -2.19 25.39
C GLU A 929 0.92 -2.19 24.82
N GLU A 930 1.62 -3.33 24.85
CA GLU A 930 2.95 -3.50 24.21
C GLU A 930 2.89 -3.31 22.69
N VAL A 931 1.86 -3.86 22.03
CA VAL A 931 1.62 -3.67 20.59
C VAL A 931 1.26 -2.21 20.27
N ALA A 932 0.50 -1.54 21.14
CA ALA A 932 0.19 -0.13 20.98
C ALA A 932 1.44 0.76 21.12
N MET A 933 2.31 0.45 22.11
CA MET A 933 3.56 1.16 22.36
C MET A 933 4.52 1.04 21.16
N THR A 934 4.76 -0.17 20.66
CA THR A 934 5.64 -0.41 19.49
C THR A 934 5.15 0.33 18.24
N LYS A 935 3.83 0.40 18.03
CA LYS A 935 3.26 1.19 16.93
C LYS A 935 3.50 2.70 17.08
N LEU A 936 3.47 3.23 18.30
CA LEU A 936 3.77 4.65 18.58
C LEU A 936 5.27 4.94 18.46
N GLU A 937 6.14 4.01 18.87
CA GLU A 937 7.60 4.13 18.68
C GLU A 937 7.97 4.23 17.19
N LEU A 938 7.42 3.36 16.34
CA LEU A 938 7.62 3.43 14.89
C LEU A 938 7.11 4.75 14.27
N ARG A 939 5.99 5.28 14.78
CA ARG A 939 5.47 6.59 14.35
C ARG A 939 6.38 7.74 14.78
N LEU A 940 6.97 7.65 15.97
CA LEU A 940 7.92 8.63 16.47
C LEU A 940 9.20 8.64 15.62
N GLU A 941 9.74 7.47 15.29
CA GLU A 941 10.91 7.33 14.41
C GLU A 941 10.63 7.93 13.01
N SER A 942 9.48 7.60 12.42
CA SER A 942 9.06 8.17 11.13
C SER A 942 8.91 9.71 11.18
N LEU A 943 8.35 10.26 12.26
CA LEU A 943 8.21 11.70 12.46
C LEU A 943 9.59 12.38 12.52
N VAL A 944 10.54 11.80 13.28
CA VAL A 944 11.90 12.31 13.41
C VAL A 944 12.61 12.29 12.05
N GLN A 945 12.54 11.17 11.33
CA GLN A 945 13.15 11.04 10.00
C GLN A 945 12.56 12.05 9.00
N THR A 946 11.23 12.21 8.97
CA THR A 946 10.55 13.14 8.07
C THR A 946 10.96 14.61 8.33
N ILE A 947 11.12 14.99 9.60
CA ILE A 947 11.56 16.35 9.97
C ILE A 947 13.03 16.55 9.60
N GLN A 948 13.88 15.53 9.78
CA GLN A 948 15.30 15.59 9.39
C GLN A 948 15.46 15.73 7.88
N GLU A 949 14.75 14.93 7.08
CA GLU A 949 14.83 14.96 5.61
C GLU A 949 14.30 16.27 5.00
N ARG A 950 13.30 16.91 5.61
CA ARG A 950 12.72 18.16 5.10
C ARG A 950 13.55 19.41 5.39
N HIS A 951 14.40 19.38 6.43
CA HIS A 951 15.06 20.58 6.95
C HIS A 951 16.59 20.47 7.09
N GLN A 952 17.18 19.35 6.63
CA GLN A 952 18.59 19.26 6.22
C GLN A 952 18.80 19.94 4.87
#